data_AF-A0AA90T2U5-F1
#
_entry.id   AF-A0AA90T2U5-F1
#
_cell.length_a   1.000
_cell.length_b   1.000
_cell.length_c   1.000
_cell.angle_alpha   90.00
_cell.angle_beta   90.00
_cell.angle_gamma   90.00
#
_symmetry.space_group_name_H-M   'P 1'
#
loop_
_entity.id
_entity.type
_entity.pdbx_description
1 polymer ?
#
loop_
_entity_poly.entity_id
_entity_poly.type
_entity_poly.pdbx_seq_one_letter_code
_entity_poly.pdbx_strand_id
1 'polypeptide(L)'
;MPSRITWFNRELIIYIFRSTGWIGFLYLVGLIFALPLEMLAIILNENNEYVEFENLFSCQQMIQFVLVIVIPVLLAIFLFRFLQMKQASDFIHSLPITRRSIYVHMIGTGIGFMGLPILLTGSILILFHSAIDIERLYTMTDIWSWMGTTFILEALIFSVAVLIGMVTGLSAFQGLLTYIFLALPVGLFVLFAANVKFLIAGFSADYYLSANMNGISPLLAATEMEKITFFSINTLIYSILSFLFLISSLFLYERRKLEHVSQAFVYPKIKPLFKFGLTLCMMLFTGLYFSETTGEPGWIFFGYTVGSLLGYYLGEIVLQKTWRIRVNLKGYVAFIVAIIALALIIKIDPLQYKDKIPDEKMISQIYIGNSPLFLDDDDTSNNTSNYLKEKENIEAIRLLHQEIIDKGKKVYIGELNDGHSVFLMYELKNGKRLAREYHLQNYDSYMPLLAKIYESNEYKKMVNELLNVSAEDVSKIKITASGQVDKSMTITDGQQLEAAVQALSEDLNNQSFAQMTSSFGDYASIDILLNNNKTIYMNWDSSYTQFSKWMESTGQSEKARLMADDISYILVAKTDSKIYHSNSESELAQQIEQQPNRLKIKTASEIETAIDNAKIDWGGEYSAAFYYKESRDVDIKSFSGEHVPGFILDHFNES
;
A
#
# COMPACT_ATOMS: atom_id res chain seq x y z
N MET A 1 -49.85 32.93 -32.67
CA MET A 1 -48.67 33.54 -32.02
C MET A 1 -47.62 32.46 -31.79
N PRO A 2 -46.42 32.54 -32.37
CA PRO A 2 -45.36 31.61 -32.03
C PRO A 2 -44.91 31.93 -30.61
N SER A 3 -45.11 30.98 -29.69
CA SER A 3 -44.56 31.06 -28.34
C SER A 3 -43.04 31.22 -28.44
N ARG A 4 -42.48 32.31 -27.88
CA ARG A 4 -41.04 32.45 -27.70
C ARG A 4 -40.61 31.33 -26.74
N ILE A 5 -40.11 30.23 -27.29
CA ILE A 5 -39.47 29.18 -26.49
C ILE A 5 -38.18 29.78 -25.95
N THR A 6 -38.24 30.36 -24.75
CA THR A 6 -37.05 30.80 -24.03
C THR A 6 -36.24 29.58 -23.65
N TRP A 7 -34.92 29.64 -23.84
CA TRP A 7 -34.01 28.54 -23.53
C TRP A 7 -34.05 28.14 -22.04
N PHE A 8 -34.44 29.08 -21.17
CA PHE A 8 -34.63 28.91 -19.74
C PHE A 8 -36.11 28.68 -19.40
N ASN A 9 -36.42 27.55 -18.77
CA ASN A 9 -37.78 27.18 -18.34
C ASN A 9 -37.86 27.15 -16.81
N ARG A 10 -38.43 28.20 -16.23
CA ARG A 10 -38.56 28.38 -14.78
C ARG A 10 -39.37 27.27 -14.12
N GLU A 11 -40.45 26.82 -14.74
CA GLU A 11 -41.34 25.79 -14.17
C GLU A 11 -40.62 24.45 -14.05
N LEU A 12 -39.78 24.11 -15.04
CA LEU A 12 -38.96 22.89 -14.98
C LEU A 12 -37.94 22.95 -13.83
N ILE A 13 -37.34 24.11 -13.58
CA ILE A 13 -36.39 24.31 -12.47
C ILE A 13 -37.12 24.19 -11.12
N ILE A 14 -38.30 24.81 -10.98
CA ILE A 14 -39.11 24.71 -9.75
C ILE A 14 -39.49 23.25 -9.51
N TYR A 15 -39.87 22.52 -10.56
CA TYR A 15 -40.16 21.09 -10.47
C TYR A 15 -38.94 20.30 -9.97
N ILE A 16 -37.76 20.50 -10.57
CA ILE A 16 -36.51 19.82 -10.17
C ILE A 16 -36.14 20.17 -8.72
N PHE A 17 -36.26 21.44 -8.34
CA PHE A 17 -35.95 21.90 -7.00
C PHE A 17 -36.86 21.24 -5.95
N ARG A 18 -38.16 21.16 -6.23
CA ARG A 18 -39.11 20.49 -5.34
C ARG A 18 -38.86 18.98 -5.22
N SER A 19 -38.38 18.33 -6.28
CA SER A 19 -38.12 16.89 -6.25
C SER A 19 -36.77 16.52 -5.62
N THR A 20 -35.74 17.33 -5.84
CA THR A 20 -34.34 16.95 -5.62
C THR A 20 -33.55 17.95 -4.77
N GLY A 21 -34.07 19.15 -4.53
CA GLY A 21 -33.37 20.22 -3.80
C GLY A 21 -33.04 19.89 -2.35
N TRP A 22 -33.76 18.95 -1.73
CA TRP A 22 -33.45 18.46 -0.38
C TRP A 22 -32.05 17.83 -0.28
N ILE A 23 -31.52 17.25 -1.36
CA ILE A 23 -30.17 16.66 -1.38
C ILE A 23 -29.12 17.77 -1.25
N GLY A 24 -29.28 18.88 -1.97
CA GLY A 24 -28.38 20.04 -1.85
C GLY A 24 -28.43 20.66 -0.44
N PHE A 25 -29.61 20.68 0.20
CA PHE A 25 -29.73 21.13 1.59
C PHE A 25 -29.01 20.19 2.56
N LEU A 26 -29.21 18.87 2.44
CA LEU A 26 -28.48 17.89 3.28
C LEU A 26 -26.97 17.96 3.06
N TYR A 27 -26.54 18.20 1.82
CA TYR A 27 -25.12 18.37 1.52
C TYR A 27 -24.54 19.60 2.22
N LEU A 28 -25.22 20.75 2.17
CA LEU A 28 -24.81 21.95 2.89
C LEU A 28 -24.70 21.70 4.40
N VAL A 29 -25.69 21.02 4.99
CA VAL A 29 -25.63 20.64 6.40
C VAL A 29 -24.40 19.77 6.66
N GLY A 30 -24.19 18.71 5.86
CA GLY A 30 -23.02 17.84 5.99
C GLY A 30 -21.69 18.58 5.92
N LEU A 31 -21.53 19.52 4.99
CA LEU A 31 -20.32 20.34 4.85
C LEU A 31 -20.11 21.29 6.04
N ILE A 32 -21.18 21.91 6.56
CA ILE A 32 -21.11 22.75 7.75
C ILE A 32 -20.62 21.94 8.95
N PHE A 33 -21.12 20.71 9.12
CA PHE A 33 -20.67 19.81 10.17
C PHE A 33 -19.21 19.38 10.00
N ALA A 34 -18.80 19.08 8.77
CA ALA A 34 -17.45 18.60 8.50
C ALA A 34 -16.38 19.67 8.73
N LEU A 35 -16.67 20.95 8.43
CA LEU A 35 -15.66 22.01 8.39
C LEU A 35 -15.96 23.16 9.36
N PRO A 36 -16.88 24.12 9.06
CA PRO A 36 -17.13 25.25 9.95
C PRO A 36 -17.40 24.87 11.41
N LEU A 37 -18.20 23.83 11.67
CA LEU A 37 -18.55 23.46 13.04
C LEU A 37 -17.35 22.90 13.80
N GLU A 38 -16.55 22.05 13.16
CA GLU A 38 -15.33 21.50 13.76
C GLU A 38 -14.30 22.61 14.01
N MET A 39 -14.10 23.50 13.05
CA MET A 39 -13.21 24.66 13.20
C MET A 39 -13.64 25.55 14.37
N LEU A 40 -14.94 25.81 14.50
CA LEU A 40 -15.47 26.57 15.64
C LEU A 40 -15.20 25.85 16.97
N ALA A 41 -15.36 24.52 17.02
CA ALA A 41 -15.09 23.74 18.23
C ALA A 41 -13.61 23.80 18.64
N ILE A 42 -12.69 23.75 17.67
CA ILE A 42 -11.24 23.88 17.90
C ILE A 42 -10.89 25.27 18.40
N ILE A 43 -11.42 26.31 17.77
CA ILE A 43 -11.19 27.72 18.16
C ILE A 43 -11.68 28.00 19.59
N LEU A 44 -12.81 27.41 19.99
CA LEU A 44 -13.39 27.63 21.32
C LEU A 44 -12.72 26.81 22.43
N ASN A 45 -11.88 25.83 22.10
CA ASN A 45 -11.23 24.96 23.07
C ASN A 45 -9.79 25.41 23.37
N GLU A 46 -9.62 26.16 24.46
CA GLU A 46 -8.32 26.74 24.88
C GLU A 46 -7.22 25.70 25.19
N ASN A 47 -7.56 24.41 25.36
CA ASN A 47 -6.58 23.34 25.63
C ASN A 47 -5.94 22.71 24.38
N ASN A 48 -6.35 23.11 23.17
CA ASN A 48 -5.92 22.48 21.90
C ASN A 48 -4.69 23.20 21.28
N GLU A 49 -3.60 23.36 22.02
CA GLU A 49 -2.39 24.01 21.50
C GLU A 49 -1.70 23.22 20.35
N TYR A 50 -2.05 21.95 20.15
CA TYR A 50 -1.31 21.03 19.25
C TYR A 50 -2.08 20.48 18.04
N VAL A 51 -3.19 21.09 17.61
CA VAL A 51 -3.87 20.66 16.37
C VAL A 51 -3.29 21.42 15.18
N GLU A 52 -2.40 20.77 14.43
CA GLU A 52 -1.95 21.21 13.11
C GLU A 52 -2.65 20.38 12.03
N PHE A 53 -3.24 21.06 11.05
CA PHE A 53 -3.77 20.42 9.86
C PHE A 53 -2.82 20.67 8.70
N GLU A 54 -2.51 19.63 7.92
CA GLU A 54 -1.77 19.83 6.66
C GLU A 54 -2.62 20.63 5.66
N ASN A 55 -3.94 20.41 5.63
CA ASN A 55 -4.90 21.21 4.89
C ASN A 55 -6.36 20.95 5.35
N LEU A 56 -7.32 21.64 4.73
CA LEU A 56 -8.74 21.51 5.07
C LEU A 56 -9.33 20.11 4.87
N PHE A 57 -8.76 19.26 4.02
CA PHE A 57 -9.27 17.88 3.84
C PHE A 57 -8.93 16.98 5.02
N SER A 58 -7.90 17.32 5.80
CA SER A 58 -7.50 16.58 7.01
C SER A 58 -8.55 16.70 8.12
N CYS A 59 -9.34 17.78 8.13
CA CYS A 59 -10.40 18.01 9.10
C CYS A 59 -11.63 17.15 8.78
N GLN A 60 -12.04 16.24 9.67
CA GLN A 60 -13.19 15.35 9.46
C GLN A 60 -13.17 14.63 8.10
N GLN A 61 -11.99 14.14 7.68
CA GLN A 61 -11.72 13.55 6.36
C GLN A 61 -12.79 12.52 5.93
N MET A 62 -13.20 11.64 6.85
CA MET A 62 -14.23 10.62 6.59
C MET A 62 -15.59 11.20 6.19
N ILE A 63 -16.03 12.29 6.83
CA ILE A 63 -17.31 12.93 6.50
C ILE A 63 -17.21 13.56 5.11
N GLN A 64 -16.13 14.29 4.84
CA GLN A 64 -15.90 14.90 3.53
C GLN A 64 -15.86 13.85 2.41
N PHE A 65 -15.14 12.74 2.64
CA PHE A 65 -15.04 11.61 1.72
C PHE A 65 -16.41 11.02 1.36
N VAL A 66 -17.23 10.74 2.37
CA VAL A 66 -18.58 10.21 2.17
C VAL A 66 -19.43 11.19 1.36
N LEU A 67 -19.37 12.50 1.65
CA LEU A 67 -20.13 13.50 0.92
C LEU A 67 -19.72 13.56 -0.55
N VAL A 68 -18.42 13.66 -0.83
CA VAL A 68 -17.86 13.72 -2.19
C VAL A 68 -18.26 12.52 -3.05
N ILE A 69 -18.43 11.34 -2.46
CA ILE A 69 -18.73 10.10 -3.20
C ILE A 69 -20.24 9.84 -3.29
N VAL A 70 -21.01 10.21 -2.26
CA VAL A 70 -22.43 9.87 -2.17
C VAL A 70 -23.32 10.93 -2.81
N ILE A 71 -23.08 12.21 -2.51
CA ILE A 71 -23.93 13.32 -2.97
C ILE A 71 -24.04 13.40 -4.51
N PRO A 72 -22.95 13.41 -5.29
CA PRO A 72 -23.07 13.47 -6.76
C PRO A 72 -23.81 12.27 -7.36
N VAL A 73 -23.63 11.07 -6.80
CA VAL A 73 -24.34 9.87 -7.28
C VAL A 73 -25.83 9.94 -6.97
N LEU A 74 -26.19 10.33 -5.74
CA LEU A 74 -27.58 10.54 -5.36
C LEU A 74 -28.25 11.61 -6.22
N LEU A 75 -27.59 12.76 -6.43
CA LEU A 75 -28.10 13.82 -7.30
C LEU A 75 -28.37 13.29 -8.71
N ALA A 76 -27.41 12.60 -9.33
CA ALA A 76 -27.60 12.05 -10.67
C ALA A 76 -28.75 11.03 -10.75
N ILE A 77 -28.90 10.17 -9.74
CA ILE A 77 -30.00 9.20 -9.67
C ILE A 77 -31.35 9.92 -9.59
N PHE A 78 -31.50 10.87 -8.68
CA PHE A 78 -32.79 11.54 -8.47
C PHE A 78 -33.16 12.49 -9.61
N LEU A 79 -32.18 13.23 -10.17
CA LEU A 79 -32.41 14.10 -11.33
C LEU A 79 -32.87 13.31 -12.57
N PHE A 80 -32.27 12.15 -12.81
CA PHE A 80 -32.58 11.33 -14.01
C PHE A 80 -33.53 10.17 -13.74
N ARG A 81 -34.10 10.07 -12.53
CA ARG A 81 -35.05 9.01 -12.14
C ARG A 81 -36.24 8.93 -13.08
N PHE A 82 -36.66 10.06 -13.66
CA PHE A 82 -37.76 10.10 -14.61
C PHE A 82 -37.51 9.22 -15.85
N LEU A 83 -36.25 9.00 -16.26
CA LEU A 83 -35.88 8.11 -17.37
C LEU A 83 -36.07 6.62 -17.05
N GLN A 84 -36.26 6.30 -15.77
CA GLN A 84 -36.33 4.94 -15.24
C GLN A 84 -37.75 4.57 -14.79
N MET A 85 -38.66 5.56 -14.78
CA MET A 85 -40.07 5.42 -14.43
C MET A 85 -40.96 5.78 -15.62
N LYS A 86 -41.80 4.84 -16.07
CA LYS A 86 -42.58 4.99 -17.31
C LYS A 86 -43.48 6.22 -17.29
N GLN A 87 -44.28 6.39 -16.23
CA GLN A 87 -45.20 7.52 -16.08
C GLN A 87 -44.48 8.88 -16.08
N ALA A 88 -43.34 8.98 -15.39
CA ALA A 88 -42.56 10.21 -15.32
C ALA A 88 -41.86 10.54 -16.64
N SER A 89 -41.34 9.51 -17.33
CA SER A 89 -40.79 9.61 -18.69
C SER A 89 -41.83 10.14 -19.67
N ASP A 90 -43.02 9.52 -19.70
CA ASP A 90 -44.11 9.93 -20.60
C ASP A 90 -44.55 11.37 -20.31
N PHE A 91 -44.68 11.75 -19.03
CA PHE A 91 -45.03 13.12 -18.64
C PHE A 91 -43.99 14.14 -19.12
N ILE A 92 -42.71 13.98 -18.76
CA ILE A 92 -41.67 14.96 -19.11
C ILE A 92 -41.47 15.06 -20.62
N HIS A 93 -41.58 13.95 -21.35
CA HIS A 93 -41.43 13.95 -22.80
C HIS A 93 -42.70 14.37 -23.56
N SER A 94 -43.83 14.55 -22.89
CA SER A 94 -45.03 15.17 -23.46
C SER A 94 -45.00 16.70 -23.47
N LEU A 95 -44.13 17.30 -22.64
CA LEU A 95 -43.96 18.74 -22.59
C LEU A 95 -43.38 19.28 -23.91
N PRO A 96 -43.73 20.50 -24.33
CA PRO A 96 -43.19 21.13 -25.55
C PRO A 96 -41.76 21.66 -25.33
N ILE A 97 -40.87 20.80 -24.81
CA ILE A 97 -39.48 21.10 -24.46
C ILE A 97 -38.59 20.05 -25.14
N THR A 98 -37.49 20.49 -25.76
CA THR A 98 -36.56 19.56 -26.42
C THR A 98 -35.79 18.73 -25.38
N ARG A 99 -35.41 17.50 -25.74
CA ARG A 99 -34.58 16.63 -24.89
C ARG A 99 -33.29 17.33 -24.44
N ARG A 100 -32.62 18.01 -25.37
CA ARG A 100 -31.42 18.81 -25.07
C ARG A 100 -31.69 19.85 -23.98
N SER A 101 -32.80 20.59 -24.08
CA SER A 101 -33.16 21.58 -23.07
C SER A 101 -33.43 20.92 -21.72
N ILE A 102 -34.20 19.81 -21.67
CA ILE A 102 -34.43 19.06 -20.42
C ILE A 102 -33.09 18.64 -19.78
N TYR A 103 -32.19 18.07 -20.58
CA TYR A 103 -30.87 17.64 -20.11
C TYR A 103 -30.07 18.79 -19.51
N VAL A 104 -29.96 19.92 -20.21
CA VAL A 104 -29.20 21.08 -19.71
C VAL A 104 -29.78 21.62 -18.40
N HIS A 105 -31.11 21.65 -18.25
CA HIS A 105 -31.72 22.05 -16.98
C HIS A 105 -31.40 21.06 -15.84
N MET A 106 -31.44 19.75 -16.11
CA MET A 106 -31.09 18.72 -15.11
C MET A 106 -29.61 18.83 -14.70
N ILE A 107 -28.69 19.00 -15.66
CA ILE A 107 -27.27 19.15 -15.37
C ILE A 107 -26.98 20.46 -14.65
N GLY A 108 -27.51 21.59 -15.14
CA GLY A 108 -27.29 22.89 -14.53
C GLY A 108 -27.80 22.96 -13.09
N THR A 109 -28.96 22.36 -12.81
CA THR A 109 -29.49 22.25 -11.44
C THR A 109 -28.65 21.32 -10.57
N GLY A 110 -28.20 20.18 -11.09
CA GLY A 110 -27.28 19.29 -10.36
C GLY A 110 -25.96 19.97 -10.00
N ILE A 111 -25.34 20.67 -10.96
CA ILE A 111 -24.13 21.48 -10.72
C ILE A 111 -24.40 22.56 -9.67
N GLY A 112 -25.57 23.21 -9.72
CA GLY A 112 -25.97 24.19 -8.71
C GLY A 112 -26.12 23.58 -7.31
N PHE A 113 -26.69 22.38 -7.19
CA PHE A 113 -26.85 21.69 -5.90
C PHE A 113 -25.55 21.17 -5.29
N MET A 114 -24.49 20.99 -6.09
CA MET A 114 -23.14 20.69 -5.59
C MET A 114 -22.37 21.98 -5.30
N GLY A 115 -22.32 22.90 -6.26
CA GLY A 115 -21.52 24.11 -6.16
C GLY A 115 -21.99 25.09 -5.09
N LEU A 116 -23.30 25.30 -4.92
CA LEU A 116 -23.81 26.29 -3.97
C LEU A 116 -23.47 25.92 -2.50
N PRO A 117 -23.65 24.66 -2.03
CA PRO A 117 -23.17 24.25 -0.71
C PRO A 117 -21.67 24.46 -0.48
N ILE A 118 -20.84 24.14 -1.46
CA ILE A 118 -19.38 24.34 -1.40
C ILE A 118 -19.05 25.84 -1.28
N LEU A 119 -19.67 26.69 -2.11
CA LEU A 119 -19.47 28.14 -2.09
C LEU A 119 -19.89 28.75 -0.75
N LEU A 120 -21.04 28.34 -0.19
CA LEU A 120 -21.51 28.82 1.11
C LEU A 120 -20.57 28.39 2.24
N THR A 121 -20.12 27.14 2.24
CA THR A 121 -19.19 26.62 3.26
C THR A 121 -17.85 27.36 3.19
N GLY A 122 -17.27 27.51 1.99
CA GLY A 122 -16.06 28.30 1.80
C GLY A 122 -16.22 29.76 2.23
N SER A 123 -17.39 30.36 1.98
CA SER A 123 -17.69 31.73 2.43
C SER A 123 -17.69 31.84 3.97
N ILE A 124 -18.21 30.83 4.67
CA ILE A 124 -18.16 30.79 6.15
C ILE A 124 -16.70 30.68 6.64
N LEU A 125 -15.89 29.82 6.02
CA LEU A 125 -14.48 29.68 6.37
C LEU A 125 -13.67 30.96 6.13
N ILE A 126 -13.99 31.71 5.06
CA ILE A 126 -13.39 33.02 4.77
C ILE A 126 -13.76 34.03 5.87
N LEU A 127 -15.02 34.02 6.33
CA LEU A 127 -15.45 34.89 7.42
C LEU A 127 -14.70 34.58 8.73
N PHE A 128 -14.50 33.30 9.06
CA PHE A 128 -13.72 32.91 10.24
C PHE A 128 -12.27 33.39 10.15
N HIS A 129 -11.62 33.15 9.02
CA HIS A 129 -10.23 33.58 8.80
C HIS A 129 -10.09 35.11 8.81
N SER A 130 -11.12 35.85 8.39
CA SER A 130 -11.11 37.32 8.42
C SER A 130 -11.42 37.90 9.80
N ALA A 131 -12.13 37.15 10.66
CA ALA A 131 -12.60 37.62 11.96
C ALA A 131 -11.70 37.20 13.13
N ILE A 132 -10.90 36.15 12.96
CA ILE A 132 -10.09 35.50 13.99
C ILE A 132 -8.71 35.21 13.39
N ASP A 133 -7.64 35.41 14.19
CA ASP A 133 -6.28 35.08 13.78
C ASP A 133 -6.04 33.55 13.83
N ILE A 134 -6.38 32.87 12.73
CA ILE A 134 -6.32 31.41 12.57
C ILE A 134 -5.43 30.98 11.41
N GLU A 135 -4.45 31.81 11.02
CA GLU A 135 -3.51 31.46 9.94
C GLU A 135 -2.76 30.14 10.19
N ARG A 136 -2.59 29.78 11.48
CA ARG A 136 -2.01 28.49 11.88
C ARG A 136 -2.87 27.27 11.51
N LEU A 137 -4.19 27.43 11.38
CA LEU A 137 -5.11 26.33 11.10
C LEU A 137 -5.33 26.11 9.60
N TYR A 138 -5.53 27.19 8.84
CA TYR A 138 -5.67 27.15 7.38
C TYR A 138 -5.51 28.54 6.76
N THR A 139 -5.09 28.55 5.50
CA THR A 139 -4.87 29.75 4.70
C THR A 139 -6.00 30.00 3.70
N MET A 140 -6.03 31.21 3.11
CA MET A 140 -6.93 31.50 1.98
C MET A 140 -6.73 30.54 0.80
N THR A 141 -5.49 30.13 0.55
CA THR A 141 -5.15 29.17 -0.53
C THR A 141 -5.79 27.82 -0.27
N ASP A 142 -5.83 27.37 0.98
CA ASP A 142 -6.44 26.09 1.37
C ASP A 142 -7.94 26.10 1.11
N ILE A 143 -8.63 27.21 1.41
CA ILE A 143 -10.07 27.34 1.15
C ILE A 143 -10.36 27.22 -0.35
N TRP A 144 -9.64 27.96 -1.19
CA TRP A 144 -9.84 27.90 -2.64
C TRP A 144 -9.50 26.52 -3.22
N SER A 145 -8.42 25.92 -2.72
CA SER A 145 -7.99 24.59 -3.12
C SER A 145 -9.02 23.54 -2.73
N TRP A 146 -9.55 23.62 -1.51
CA TRP A 146 -10.60 22.75 -1.01
C TRP A 146 -11.88 22.88 -1.86
N MET A 147 -12.36 24.10 -2.08
CA MET A 147 -13.57 24.35 -2.88
C MET A 147 -13.41 23.81 -4.31
N GLY A 148 -12.28 24.10 -4.94
CA GLY A 148 -11.99 23.72 -6.30
C GLY A 148 -11.84 22.20 -6.48
N THR A 149 -11.03 21.56 -5.65
CA THR A 149 -10.80 20.11 -5.70
C THR A 149 -12.07 19.33 -5.37
N THR A 150 -12.82 19.74 -4.34
CA THR A 150 -14.11 19.11 -3.98
C THR A 150 -15.08 19.17 -5.15
N PHE A 151 -15.26 20.36 -5.76
CA PHE A 151 -16.17 20.52 -6.88
C PHE A 151 -15.75 19.70 -8.11
N ILE A 152 -14.46 19.62 -8.43
CA ILE A 152 -13.96 18.85 -9.57
C ILE A 152 -14.19 17.34 -9.37
N LEU A 153 -13.90 16.82 -8.17
CA LEU A 153 -14.14 15.40 -7.85
C LEU A 153 -15.65 15.07 -7.92
N GLU A 154 -16.49 15.90 -7.31
CA GLU A 154 -17.94 15.71 -7.37
C GLU A 154 -18.49 15.82 -8.79
N ALA A 155 -18.02 16.80 -9.58
CA ALA A 155 -18.43 16.96 -10.98
C ALA A 155 -18.05 15.73 -11.82
N LEU A 156 -16.89 15.12 -11.57
CA LEU A 156 -16.46 13.91 -12.24
C LEU A 156 -17.35 12.72 -11.86
N ILE A 157 -17.55 12.46 -10.58
CA ILE A 157 -18.42 11.38 -10.10
C ILE A 157 -19.86 11.57 -10.59
N PHE A 158 -20.37 12.81 -10.55
CA PHE A 158 -21.68 13.18 -11.06
C PHE A 158 -21.80 12.90 -12.55
N SER A 159 -20.81 13.32 -13.35
CA SER A 159 -20.82 13.12 -14.80
C SER A 159 -20.85 11.64 -15.19
N VAL A 160 -20.10 10.80 -14.47
CA VAL A 160 -20.11 9.35 -14.63
C VAL A 160 -21.47 8.79 -14.23
N ALA A 161 -22.01 9.20 -13.09
CA ALA A 161 -23.32 8.75 -12.63
C ALA A 161 -24.45 9.11 -13.61
N VAL A 162 -24.39 10.29 -14.22
CA VAL A 162 -25.29 10.72 -15.30
C VAL A 162 -25.11 9.85 -16.54
N LEU A 163 -23.88 9.60 -16.98
CA LEU A 163 -23.57 8.74 -18.12
C LEU A 163 -24.14 7.33 -17.92
N ILE A 164 -23.89 6.74 -16.75
CA ILE A 164 -24.44 5.45 -16.37
C ILE A 164 -25.98 5.48 -16.32
N GLY A 165 -26.57 6.58 -15.85
CA GLY A 165 -28.02 6.81 -15.89
C GLY A 165 -28.61 6.79 -17.29
N MET A 166 -27.84 7.18 -18.32
CA MET A 166 -28.29 7.13 -19.72
C MET A 166 -28.32 5.71 -20.29
N VAL A 167 -27.43 4.83 -19.83
CA VAL A 167 -27.33 3.45 -20.31
C VAL A 167 -28.15 2.46 -19.49
N THR A 168 -28.59 2.84 -18.29
CA THR A 168 -29.37 2.01 -17.37
C THR A 168 -30.84 2.44 -17.31
N GLY A 169 -31.73 1.48 -17.05
CA GLY A 169 -33.16 1.70 -16.85
C GLY A 169 -33.62 1.56 -15.39
N LEU A 170 -32.70 1.36 -14.44
CA LEU A 170 -33.00 1.13 -13.02
C LEU A 170 -32.12 2.01 -12.12
N SER A 171 -32.72 2.70 -11.14
CA SER A 171 -32.02 3.64 -10.23
C SER A 171 -30.93 2.95 -9.40
N ALA A 172 -31.24 1.79 -8.82
CA ALA A 172 -30.27 1.02 -8.03
C ALA A 172 -29.08 0.57 -8.88
N PHE A 173 -29.34 0.21 -10.15
CA PHE A 173 -28.31 -0.22 -11.08
C PHE A 173 -27.45 0.95 -11.57
N GLN A 174 -28.04 2.15 -11.69
CA GLN A 174 -27.28 3.37 -11.96
C GLN A 174 -26.26 3.64 -10.85
N GLY A 175 -26.69 3.61 -9.58
CA GLY A 175 -25.78 3.81 -8.45
C GLY A 175 -24.67 2.76 -8.40
N LEU A 176 -25.05 1.48 -8.42
CA LEU A 176 -24.09 0.37 -8.36
C LEU A 176 -23.07 0.42 -9.52
N LEU A 177 -23.53 0.59 -10.75
CA LEU A 177 -22.64 0.63 -11.92
C LEU A 177 -21.77 1.89 -11.97
N THR A 178 -22.16 2.97 -11.29
CA THR A 178 -21.30 4.16 -11.17
C THR A 178 -20.05 3.82 -10.38
N TYR A 179 -20.21 3.21 -9.19
CA TYR A 179 -19.07 2.81 -8.37
C TYR A 179 -18.25 1.71 -9.03
N ILE A 180 -18.90 0.72 -9.64
CA ILE A 180 -18.18 -0.31 -10.42
C ILE A 180 -17.38 0.35 -11.53
N PHE A 181 -17.95 1.28 -12.31
CA PHE A 181 -17.24 1.93 -13.41
C PHE A 181 -16.04 2.75 -12.93
N LEU A 182 -16.18 3.48 -11.82
CA LEU A 182 -15.10 4.27 -11.23
C LEU A 182 -13.98 3.39 -10.64
N ALA A 183 -14.33 2.27 -10.01
CA ALA A 183 -13.37 1.35 -9.40
C ALA A 183 -12.73 0.38 -10.41
N LEU A 184 -13.39 0.11 -11.54
CA LEU A 184 -12.99 -0.93 -12.50
C LEU A 184 -11.55 -0.76 -13.02
N PRO A 185 -11.04 0.44 -13.38
CA PRO A 185 -9.66 0.59 -13.86
C PRO A 185 -8.63 0.14 -12.82
N VAL A 186 -8.78 0.57 -11.57
CA VAL A 186 -7.89 0.17 -10.46
C VAL A 186 -8.08 -1.31 -10.14
N GLY A 187 -9.32 -1.78 -10.00
CA GLY A 187 -9.61 -3.18 -9.70
C GLY A 187 -9.06 -4.13 -10.77
N LEU A 188 -9.20 -3.80 -12.06
CA LEU A 188 -8.61 -4.59 -13.14
C LEU A 188 -7.08 -4.50 -13.14
N PHE A 189 -6.49 -3.35 -12.85
CA PHE A 189 -5.03 -3.22 -12.78
C PHE A 189 -4.45 -4.07 -11.66
N VAL A 190 -5.03 -4.03 -10.45
CA VAL A 190 -4.68 -4.88 -9.31
C VAL A 190 -4.84 -6.35 -9.66
N LEU A 191 -6.03 -6.75 -10.13
CA LEU A 191 -6.29 -8.14 -10.50
C LEU A 191 -5.35 -8.62 -11.60
N PHE A 192 -5.08 -7.80 -12.61
CA PHE A 192 -4.17 -8.16 -13.69
C PHE A 192 -2.73 -8.28 -13.20
N ALA A 193 -2.20 -7.28 -12.50
CA ALA A 193 -0.82 -7.29 -11.98
C ALA A 193 -0.58 -8.48 -11.05
N ALA A 194 -1.50 -8.73 -10.11
CA ALA A 194 -1.41 -9.85 -9.18
C ALA A 194 -1.43 -11.21 -9.90
N ASN A 195 -2.26 -11.37 -10.94
CA ASN A 195 -2.28 -12.62 -11.70
C ASN A 195 -1.08 -12.76 -12.67
N VAL A 196 -0.52 -11.66 -13.17
CA VAL A 196 0.68 -11.68 -14.03
C VAL A 196 1.92 -12.12 -13.26
N LYS A 197 2.02 -11.83 -11.96
CA LYS A 197 3.06 -12.34 -11.05
C LYS A 197 3.23 -13.86 -11.17
N PHE A 198 2.13 -14.61 -11.40
CA PHE A 198 2.16 -16.08 -11.60
C PHE A 198 2.55 -16.53 -13.02
N LEU A 199 2.33 -15.67 -14.02
CA LEU A 199 2.55 -16.01 -15.42
C LEU A 199 3.97 -15.69 -15.88
N ILE A 200 4.53 -14.61 -15.33
CA ILE A 200 5.83 -14.05 -15.70
C ILE A 200 6.75 -14.06 -14.46
N ALA A 201 7.77 -14.93 -14.50
CA ALA A 201 8.82 -14.92 -13.49
C ALA A 201 9.56 -13.57 -13.49
N GLY A 202 9.89 -13.06 -12.31
CA GLY A 202 10.56 -11.76 -12.16
C GLY A 202 9.63 -10.56 -12.19
N PHE A 203 8.32 -10.71 -12.40
CA PHE A 203 7.40 -9.56 -12.42
C PHE A 203 7.10 -9.07 -10.99
N SER A 204 7.51 -7.84 -10.68
CA SER A 204 7.18 -7.20 -9.40
C SER A 204 5.82 -6.49 -9.46
N ALA A 205 4.76 -7.21 -9.11
CA ALA A 205 3.42 -6.64 -9.07
C ALA A 205 3.33 -5.46 -8.10
N ASP A 206 3.91 -5.61 -6.92
CA ASP A 206 3.82 -4.63 -5.84
C ASP A 206 4.47 -3.29 -6.22
N TYR A 207 5.64 -3.32 -6.88
CA TYR A 207 6.25 -2.11 -7.42
C TYR A 207 5.39 -1.42 -8.49
N TYR A 208 4.88 -2.16 -9.48
CA TYR A 208 4.09 -1.53 -10.55
C TYR A 208 2.75 -1.01 -10.04
N LEU A 209 2.18 -1.65 -9.02
CA LEU A 209 1.01 -1.14 -8.32
C LEU A 209 1.34 0.16 -7.60
N SER A 210 2.34 0.17 -6.70
CA SER A 210 2.70 1.39 -5.96
C SER A 210 3.08 2.55 -6.89
N ALA A 211 3.91 2.29 -7.91
CA ALA A 211 4.41 3.32 -8.81
C ALA A 211 3.36 3.89 -9.77
N ASN A 212 2.25 3.17 -10.03
CA ASN A 212 1.27 3.59 -11.04
C ASN A 212 -0.15 3.77 -10.50
N MET A 213 -0.45 3.40 -9.24
CA MET A 213 -1.82 3.49 -8.70
C MET A 213 -2.33 4.94 -8.60
N ASN A 214 -1.44 5.90 -8.40
CA ASN A 214 -1.77 7.31 -8.27
C ASN A 214 -2.40 7.85 -9.56
N GLY A 215 -3.66 8.28 -9.49
CA GLY A 215 -4.39 8.91 -10.60
C GLY A 215 -5.14 7.97 -11.55
N ILE A 216 -5.14 6.65 -11.32
CA ILE A 216 -5.89 5.69 -12.18
C ILE A 216 -7.41 5.80 -11.98
N SER A 217 -7.87 6.03 -10.74
CA SER A 217 -9.30 6.13 -10.42
C SER A 217 -9.61 7.41 -9.64
N PRO A 218 -10.66 8.16 -10.01
CA PRO A 218 -11.16 9.27 -9.21
C PRO A 218 -11.66 8.84 -7.83
N LEU A 219 -12.10 7.58 -7.68
CA LEU A 219 -12.56 7.05 -6.39
C LEU A 219 -11.39 6.81 -5.45
N LEU A 220 -10.27 6.32 -5.97
CA LEU A 220 -9.02 6.18 -5.21
C LEU A 220 -8.40 7.56 -4.93
N ALA A 221 -8.44 8.49 -5.90
CA ALA A 221 -7.98 9.84 -5.65
C ALA A 221 -8.77 10.53 -4.52
N ALA A 222 -10.07 10.23 -4.38
CA ALA A 222 -10.87 10.74 -3.28
C ALA A 222 -10.42 10.20 -1.89
N THR A 223 -9.79 9.02 -1.79
CA THR A 223 -9.30 8.51 -0.49
C THR A 223 -8.05 9.23 0.00
N GLU A 224 -7.30 9.87 -0.90
CA GLU A 224 -6.09 10.65 -0.59
C GLU A 224 -6.29 12.11 -1.02
N MET A 225 -7.49 12.64 -0.84
CA MET A 225 -7.85 13.96 -1.36
C MET A 225 -7.04 15.09 -0.71
N GLU A 226 -6.51 14.88 0.49
CA GLU A 226 -5.56 15.75 1.17
C GLU A 226 -4.23 15.91 0.42
N LYS A 227 -3.84 14.95 -0.43
CA LYS A 227 -2.64 15.03 -1.27
C LYS A 227 -2.91 15.71 -2.61
N ILE A 228 -4.17 16.02 -2.94
CA ILE A 228 -4.53 16.59 -4.24
C ILE A 228 -4.33 18.10 -4.24
N THR A 229 -3.38 18.53 -5.08
CA THR A 229 -3.16 19.95 -5.35
C THR A 229 -4.14 20.49 -6.39
N PHE A 230 -4.76 21.63 -6.05
CA PHE A 230 -5.60 22.37 -6.99
C PHE A 230 -4.75 22.97 -8.12
N PHE A 231 -5.29 23.02 -9.35
CA PHE A 231 -4.56 23.35 -10.58
C PHE A 231 -3.42 22.40 -10.98
N SER A 232 -3.40 21.17 -10.43
CA SER A 232 -2.52 20.11 -10.93
C SER A 232 -3.00 19.55 -12.27
N ILE A 233 -2.10 18.85 -12.98
CA ILE A 233 -2.46 18.13 -14.21
C ILE A 233 -3.58 17.10 -13.97
N ASN A 234 -3.64 16.50 -12.78
CA ASN A 234 -4.68 15.54 -12.39
C ASN A 234 -6.06 16.22 -12.33
N THR A 235 -6.16 17.38 -11.68
CA THR A 235 -7.42 18.13 -11.61
C THR A 235 -7.88 18.64 -12.98
N LEU A 236 -6.95 18.97 -13.88
CA LEU A 236 -7.25 19.32 -15.27
C LEU A 236 -7.80 18.11 -16.04
N ILE A 237 -7.18 16.94 -15.91
CA ILE A 237 -7.66 15.68 -16.51
C ILE A 237 -9.07 15.37 -16.00
N TYR A 238 -9.32 15.47 -14.70
CA TYR A 238 -10.64 15.23 -14.11
C TYR A 238 -11.71 16.19 -14.64
N SER A 239 -11.36 17.47 -14.81
CA SER A 239 -12.25 18.47 -15.39
C SER A 239 -12.60 18.16 -16.86
N ILE A 240 -11.60 17.77 -17.66
CA ILE A 240 -11.79 17.38 -19.07
C ILE A 240 -12.65 16.11 -19.16
N LEU A 241 -12.35 15.08 -18.37
CA LEU A 241 -13.13 13.85 -18.33
C LEU A 241 -14.59 14.10 -17.93
N SER A 242 -14.82 14.97 -16.93
CA SER A 242 -16.17 15.36 -16.51
C SER A 242 -16.96 15.94 -17.68
N PHE A 243 -16.35 16.87 -18.42
CA PHE A 243 -16.96 17.48 -19.58
C PHE A 243 -17.24 16.47 -20.71
N LEU A 244 -16.28 15.59 -21.01
CA LEU A 244 -16.43 14.54 -22.01
C LEU A 244 -17.55 13.55 -21.66
N PHE A 245 -17.69 13.17 -20.39
CA PHE A 245 -18.78 12.30 -19.94
C PHE A 245 -20.14 12.99 -20.03
N LEU A 246 -20.24 14.28 -19.68
CA LEU A 246 -21.47 15.07 -19.82
C LEU A 246 -21.88 15.29 -21.29
N ILE A 247 -20.93 15.41 -22.22
CA ILE A 247 -21.24 15.46 -23.66
C ILE A 247 -21.70 14.08 -24.15
N SER A 248 -21.00 13.03 -23.75
CA SER A 248 -21.32 11.66 -24.14
C SER A 248 -22.70 11.24 -23.65
N SER A 249 -23.06 11.60 -22.41
CA SER A 249 -24.39 11.34 -21.85
C SER A 249 -25.48 12.14 -22.57
N LEU A 250 -25.25 13.39 -22.99
CA LEU A 250 -26.20 14.14 -23.82
C LEU A 250 -26.51 13.40 -25.12
N PHE A 251 -25.47 12.96 -25.83
CA PHE A 251 -25.63 12.22 -27.08
C PHE A 251 -26.39 10.90 -26.91
N LEU A 252 -26.08 10.16 -25.84
CA LEU A 252 -26.82 8.94 -25.49
C LEU A 252 -28.28 9.27 -25.18
N TYR A 253 -28.53 10.29 -24.36
CA TYR A 253 -29.88 10.69 -23.99
C TYR A 253 -30.75 11.05 -25.21
N GLU A 254 -30.21 11.83 -26.16
CA GLU A 254 -30.95 12.20 -27.37
C GLU A 254 -31.35 10.96 -28.19
N ARG A 255 -30.48 9.94 -28.24
CA ARG A 255 -30.70 8.68 -28.98
C ARG A 255 -31.47 7.62 -28.20
N ARG A 256 -31.74 7.83 -26.91
CA ARG A 256 -32.46 6.88 -26.06
C ARG A 256 -33.91 6.77 -26.50
N LYS A 257 -34.37 5.58 -26.85
CA LYS A 257 -35.80 5.36 -27.12
C LYS A 257 -36.56 5.23 -25.80
N LEU A 258 -37.77 5.80 -25.77
CA LEU A 258 -38.62 5.82 -24.56
C LEU A 258 -39.19 4.44 -24.20
N GLU A 259 -39.13 3.48 -25.12
CA GLU A 259 -39.60 2.10 -24.92
C GLU A 259 -38.68 1.24 -24.01
N HIS A 260 -37.45 1.68 -23.76
CA HIS A 260 -36.45 0.92 -22.98
C HIS A 260 -36.45 1.22 -21.47
N VAL A 261 -37.52 1.80 -20.94
CA VAL A 261 -37.68 2.07 -19.51
C VAL A 261 -37.67 0.77 -18.72
N SER A 262 -37.03 0.76 -17.55
CA SER A 262 -36.93 -0.41 -16.68
C SER A 262 -36.17 -1.61 -17.25
N GLN A 263 -35.34 -1.47 -18.28
CA GLN A 263 -34.36 -2.49 -18.69
C GLN A 263 -33.05 -2.36 -17.88
N ALA A 264 -32.29 -3.45 -17.70
CA ALA A 264 -31.00 -3.38 -16.99
C ALA A 264 -30.00 -2.52 -17.78
N PHE A 265 -29.91 -2.77 -19.09
CA PHE A 265 -29.20 -1.93 -20.06
C PHE A 265 -30.13 -1.55 -21.20
N VAL A 266 -30.13 -0.26 -21.53
CA VAL A 266 -30.90 0.36 -22.61
C VAL A 266 -30.35 -0.01 -24.00
N TYR A 267 -29.02 -0.09 -24.13
CA TYR A 267 -28.36 -0.37 -25.41
C TYR A 267 -27.89 -1.83 -25.50
N PRO A 268 -28.30 -2.59 -26.54
CA PRO A 268 -27.89 -3.99 -26.70
C PRO A 268 -26.38 -4.21 -26.76
N LYS A 269 -25.62 -3.26 -27.34
CA LYS A 269 -24.16 -3.36 -27.50
C LYS A 269 -23.39 -3.31 -26.17
N ILE A 270 -23.99 -2.79 -25.09
CA ILE A 270 -23.36 -2.72 -23.77
C ILE A 270 -23.47 -4.06 -23.04
N LYS A 271 -24.47 -4.88 -23.37
CA LYS A 271 -24.72 -6.16 -22.69
C LYS A 271 -23.53 -7.13 -22.79
N PRO A 272 -22.90 -7.36 -23.96
CA PRO A 272 -21.70 -8.21 -24.05
C PRO A 272 -20.52 -7.64 -23.26
N LEU A 273 -20.30 -6.32 -23.29
CA LEU A 273 -19.21 -5.67 -22.57
C LEU A 273 -19.32 -5.90 -21.06
N PHE A 274 -20.51 -5.66 -20.48
CA PHE A 274 -20.77 -5.94 -19.06
C PHE A 274 -20.54 -7.41 -18.71
N LYS A 275 -21.11 -8.32 -19.53
CA LYS A 275 -21.01 -9.76 -19.27
C LYS A 275 -19.57 -10.27 -19.31
N PHE A 276 -18.82 -9.93 -20.35
CA PHE A 276 -17.43 -10.37 -20.47
C PHE A 276 -16.51 -9.67 -19.47
N GLY A 277 -16.75 -8.39 -19.17
CA GLY A 277 -16.04 -7.68 -18.09
C GLY A 277 -16.24 -8.36 -16.74
N LEU A 278 -17.49 -8.67 -16.35
CA LEU A 278 -17.78 -9.40 -15.12
C LEU A 278 -17.15 -10.81 -15.12
N THR A 279 -17.20 -11.51 -16.25
CA THR A 279 -16.58 -12.84 -16.41
C THR A 279 -15.08 -12.77 -16.17
N LEU A 280 -14.39 -11.78 -16.76
CA LEU A 280 -12.96 -11.56 -16.60
C LEU A 280 -12.62 -11.19 -15.15
N CYS A 281 -13.36 -10.27 -14.53
CA CYS A 281 -13.12 -9.86 -13.14
C CYS A 281 -13.26 -11.05 -12.19
N MET A 282 -14.33 -11.85 -12.31
CA MET A 282 -14.55 -13.02 -11.47
C MET A 282 -13.51 -14.11 -11.71
N MET A 283 -13.11 -14.33 -12.97
CA MET A 283 -12.01 -15.24 -13.30
C MET A 283 -10.73 -14.81 -12.56
N LEU A 284 -10.26 -13.58 -12.76
CA LEU A 284 -9.01 -13.09 -12.14
C LEU A 284 -9.09 -13.05 -10.60
N PHE A 285 -10.23 -12.66 -10.05
CA PHE A 285 -10.43 -12.58 -8.59
C PHE A 285 -10.34 -13.96 -7.93
N THR A 286 -11.03 -14.96 -8.48
CA THR A 286 -10.98 -16.33 -7.94
C THR A 286 -9.63 -17.00 -8.18
N GLY A 287 -8.98 -16.72 -9.32
CA GLY A 287 -7.60 -17.17 -9.56
C GLY A 287 -6.63 -16.64 -8.51
N LEU A 288 -6.71 -15.34 -8.20
CA LEU A 288 -5.94 -14.71 -7.13
C LEU A 288 -6.23 -15.36 -5.77
N TYR A 289 -7.50 -15.54 -5.41
CA TYR A 289 -7.89 -16.16 -4.13
C TYR A 289 -7.25 -17.54 -3.92
N PHE A 290 -7.33 -18.43 -4.91
CA PHE A 290 -6.71 -19.75 -4.82
C PHE A 290 -5.18 -19.69 -4.86
N SER A 291 -4.63 -18.68 -5.53
CA SER A 291 -3.20 -18.42 -5.51
C SER A 291 -2.73 -18.11 -4.10
N GLU A 292 -3.34 -17.14 -3.42
CA GLU A 292 -2.98 -16.77 -2.05
C GLU A 292 -3.21 -17.90 -1.04
N THR A 293 -4.26 -18.71 -1.22
CA THR A 293 -4.62 -19.74 -0.24
C THR A 293 -3.82 -21.04 -0.37
N THR A 294 -3.48 -21.44 -1.60
CA THR A 294 -2.86 -22.76 -1.87
C THR A 294 -1.55 -22.65 -2.65
N GLY A 295 -1.43 -21.63 -3.50
CA GLY A 295 -0.34 -21.42 -4.44
C GLY A 295 -0.14 -22.49 -5.51
N GLU A 296 -0.77 -23.64 -5.41
CA GLU A 296 -0.61 -24.69 -6.41
C GLU A 296 -1.26 -24.30 -7.74
N PRO A 297 -0.57 -24.51 -8.88
CA PRO A 297 -1.09 -24.12 -10.19
C PRO A 297 -2.39 -24.85 -10.57
N GLY A 298 -2.63 -26.06 -10.04
CA GLY A 298 -3.89 -26.80 -10.24
C GLY A 298 -5.09 -26.08 -9.63
N TRP A 299 -4.97 -25.60 -8.40
CA TRP A 299 -6.01 -24.84 -7.70
C TRP A 299 -6.24 -23.46 -8.31
N ILE A 300 -5.18 -22.80 -8.75
CA ILE A 300 -5.29 -21.51 -9.47
C ILE A 300 -6.09 -21.70 -10.77
N PHE A 301 -5.80 -22.74 -11.56
CA PHE A 301 -6.52 -23.02 -12.80
C PHE A 301 -7.98 -23.43 -12.56
N PHE A 302 -8.22 -24.19 -11.49
CA PHE A 302 -9.57 -24.48 -11.01
C PHE A 302 -10.31 -23.18 -10.65
N GLY A 303 -9.67 -22.28 -9.92
CA GLY A 303 -10.17 -20.95 -9.58
C GLY A 303 -10.61 -20.18 -10.82
N TYR A 304 -9.73 -20.01 -11.81
CA TYR A 304 -10.06 -19.35 -13.07
C TYR A 304 -11.26 -19.97 -13.79
N THR A 305 -11.35 -21.31 -13.78
CA THR A 305 -12.44 -22.04 -14.43
C THR A 305 -13.77 -21.79 -13.72
N VAL A 306 -13.81 -21.92 -12.39
CA VAL A 306 -15.03 -21.71 -11.60
C VAL A 306 -15.44 -20.24 -11.63
N GLY A 307 -14.49 -19.31 -11.47
CA GLY A 307 -14.77 -17.87 -11.51
C GLY A 307 -15.30 -17.39 -12.84
N SER A 308 -14.75 -17.87 -13.96
CA SER A 308 -15.27 -17.53 -15.29
C SER A 308 -16.67 -18.10 -15.53
N LEU A 309 -16.94 -19.36 -15.12
CA LEU A 309 -18.29 -19.93 -15.19
C LEU A 309 -19.30 -19.12 -14.35
N LEU A 310 -18.94 -18.80 -13.10
CA LEU A 310 -19.77 -18.01 -12.20
C LEU A 310 -20.00 -16.59 -12.72
N GLY A 311 -18.95 -15.89 -13.15
CA GLY A 311 -19.07 -14.53 -13.69
C GLY A 311 -19.91 -14.47 -14.96
N TYR A 312 -19.79 -15.47 -15.84
CA TYR A 312 -20.62 -15.55 -17.04
C TYR A 312 -22.09 -15.81 -16.69
N TYR A 313 -22.34 -16.73 -15.75
CA TYR A 313 -23.68 -17.07 -15.28
C TYR A 313 -24.37 -15.89 -14.58
N LEU A 314 -23.67 -15.22 -13.66
CA LEU A 314 -24.15 -14.01 -12.98
C LEU A 314 -24.42 -12.88 -13.97
N GLY A 315 -23.55 -12.70 -14.97
CA GLY A 315 -23.76 -11.74 -16.05
C GLY A 315 -25.07 -11.99 -16.80
N GLU A 316 -25.37 -13.26 -17.14
CA GLU A 316 -26.64 -13.62 -17.77
C GLU A 316 -27.86 -13.43 -16.84
N ILE A 317 -27.75 -13.73 -15.53
CA ILE A 317 -28.82 -13.45 -14.56
C ILE A 317 -29.16 -11.96 -14.55
N VAL A 318 -28.14 -11.10 -14.45
CA VAL A 318 -28.32 -9.65 -14.42
C VAL A 318 -28.93 -9.12 -15.72
N LEU A 319 -28.50 -9.67 -16.87
CA LEU A 319 -29.00 -9.26 -18.19
C LEU A 319 -30.44 -9.75 -18.46
N GLN A 320 -30.80 -10.95 -18.02
CA GLN A 320 -32.12 -11.56 -18.23
C GLN A 320 -33.10 -11.25 -17.09
N LYS A 321 -32.62 -10.70 -15.96
CA LYS A 321 -33.40 -10.39 -14.74
C LYS A 321 -34.13 -11.58 -14.14
N THR A 322 -33.63 -12.79 -14.36
CA THR A 322 -34.22 -14.03 -13.87
C THR A 322 -33.12 -15.02 -13.51
N TRP A 323 -33.38 -15.87 -12.53
CA TRP A 323 -32.49 -16.97 -12.16
C TRP A 323 -32.60 -18.15 -13.14
N ARG A 324 -33.70 -18.24 -13.92
CA ARG A 324 -33.91 -19.29 -14.93
C ARG A 324 -33.44 -18.79 -16.30
N ILE A 325 -32.14 -18.86 -16.54
CA ILE A 325 -31.53 -18.33 -17.75
C ILE A 325 -31.33 -19.39 -18.84
N ARG A 326 -31.32 -18.96 -20.10
CA ARG A 326 -30.72 -19.73 -21.21
C ARG A 326 -29.30 -19.23 -21.44
N VAL A 327 -28.31 -20.06 -21.14
CA VAL A 327 -26.89 -19.71 -21.29
C VAL A 327 -26.50 -19.71 -22.77
N ASN A 328 -25.90 -18.62 -23.25
CA ASN A 328 -25.35 -18.56 -24.60
C ASN A 328 -23.94 -19.18 -24.65
N LEU A 329 -23.87 -20.49 -24.87
CA LEU A 329 -22.59 -21.21 -24.92
C LEU A 329 -21.61 -20.68 -25.97
N LYS A 330 -22.09 -20.16 -27.12
CA LYS A 330 -21.22 -19.60 -28.16
C LYS A 330 -20.44 -18.39 -27.66
N GLY A 331 -21.10 -17.54 -26.86
CA GLY A 331 -20.45 -16.37 -26.28
C GLY A 331 -19.38 -16.76 -25.24
N TYR A 332 -19.65 -17.80 -24.44
CA TYR A 332 -18.68 -18.30 -23.47
C TYR A 332 -17.46 -18.95 -24.16
N VAL A 333 -17.67 -19.74 -25.21
CA VAL A 333 -16.58 -20.31 -26.02
C VAL A 333 -15.72 -19.20 -26.64
N ALA A 334 -16.32 -18.14 -27.17
CA ALA A 334 -15.57 -17.00 -27.70
C ALA A 334 -14.71 -16.31 -26.63
N PHE A 335 -15.21 -16.17 -25.40
CA PHE A 335 -14.45 -15.65 -24.27
C PHE A 335 -13.25 -16.56 -23.94
N ILE A 336 -13.45 -17.87 -23.83
CA ILE A 336 -12.38 -18.84 -23.57
C ILE A 336 -11.28 -18.74 -24.65
N VAL A 337 -11.66 -18.71 -25.93
CA VAL A 337 -10.70 -18.59 -27.03
C VAL A 337 -9.87 -17.31 -26.90
N ALA A 338 -10.48 -16.18 -26.55
CA ALA A 338 -9.76 -14.93 -26.34
C ALA A 338 -8.79 -14.99 -25.16
N ILE A 339 -9.19 -15.62 -24.04
CA ILE A 339 -8.33 -15.81 -22.86
C ILE A 339 -7.16 -16.75 -23.17
N ILE A 340 -7.38 -17.85 -23.89
CA ILE A 340 -6.31 -18.75 -24.32
C ILE A 340 -5.32 -18.00 -25.23
N ALA A 341 -5.82 -17.21 -26.18
CA ALA A 341 -4.96 -16.39 -27.04
C ALA A 341 -4.12 -15.40 -26.22
N LEU A 342 -4.72 -14.71 -25.25
CA LEU A 342 -4.02 -13.81 -24.34
C LEU A 342 -2.94 -14.53 -23.52
N ALA A 343 -3.28 -15.69 -22.95
CA ALA A 343 -2.34 -16.51 -22.18
C ALA A 343 -1.17 -17.01 -23.05
N LEU A 344 -1.41 -17.36 -24.32
CA LEU A 344 -0.36 -17.73 -25.26
C LEU A 344 0.56 -16.54 -25.58
N ILE A 345 0.01 -15.34 -25.77
CA ILE A 345 0.82 -14.12 -25.98
C ILE A 345 1.72 -13.87 -24.77
N ILE A 346 1.18 -13.95 -23.56
CA ILE A 346 1.97 -13.78 -22.32
C ILE A 346 3.02 -14.88 -22.18
N LYS A 347 2.69 -16.12 -22.56
CA LYS A 347 3.63 -17.26 -22.51
C LYS A 347 4.80 -17.10 -23.49
N ILE A 348 4.52 -16.66 -24.71
CA ILE A 348 5.53 -16.37 -25.75
C ILE A 348 6.47 -15.25 -25.29
N ASP A 349 5.98 -14.34 -24.45
CA ASP A 349 6.74 -13.19 -23.93
C ASP A 349 7.43 -12.40 -25.06
N PRO A 350 6.65 -11.78 -25.97
CA PRO A 350 7.21 -11.05 -27.11
C PRO A 350 8.07 -9.85 -26.70
N LEU A 351 7.93 -9.37 -25.46
CA LEU A 351 8.73 -8.29 -24.89
C LEU A 351 10.04 -8.79 -24.26
N GLN A 352 10.25 -10.11 -24.22
CA GLN A 352 11.37 -10.79 -23.58
C GLN A 352 11.55 -10.33 -22.13
N TYR A 353 10.45 -10.08 -21.42
CA TYR A 353 10.50 -9.54 -20.07
C TYR A 353 11.26 -10.47 -19.12
N LYS A 354 11.07 -11.80 -19.25
CA LYS A 354 11.68 -12.82 -18.38
C LYS A 354 13.21 -12.79 -18.42
N ASP A 355 13.77 -12.70 -19.63
CA ASP A 355 15.21 -12.87 -19.85
C ASP A 355 15.96 -11.54 -20.00
N LYS A 356 15.24 -10.42 -19.86
CA LYS A 356 15.83 -9.08 -20.09
C LYS A 356 16.63 -8.61 -18.88
N ILE A 357 17.95 -8.68 -19.03
CA ILE A 357 18.92 -7.96 -18.21
C ILE A 357 19.42 -6.74 -19.00
N PRO A 358 19.29 -5.51 -18.49
CA PRO A 358 19.83 -4.33 -19.16
C PRO A 358 21.34 -4.43 -19.40
N ASP A 359 21.79 -3.84 -20.51
CA ASP A 359 23.22 -3.67 -20.78
C ASP A 359 23.85 -2.72 -19.76
N GLU A 360 25.03 -3.07 -19.26
CA GLU A 360 25.80 -2.29 -18.28
C GLU A 360 25.93 -0.81 -18.66
N LYS A 361 26.19 -0.52 -19.95
CA LYS A 361 26.34 0.85 -20.46
C LYS A 361 25.07 1.69 -20.36
N MET A 362 23.90 1.06 -20.32
CA MET A 362 22.61 1.74 -20.20
C MET A 362 22.16 1.95 -18.76
N ILE A 363 22.75 1.20 -17.81
CA ILE A 363 22.43 1.31 -16.39
C ILE A 363 23.05 2.58 -15.83
N SER A 364 22.27 3.34 -15.09
CA SER A 364 22.72 4.49 -14.31
C SER A 364 23.03 4.05 -12.87
N GLN A 365 22.11 3.31 -12.27
CA GLN A 365 22.21 2.84 -10.88
C GLN A 365 21.25 1.66 -10.65
N ILE A 366 21.51 0.84 -9.62
CA ILE A 366 20.70 -0.34 -9.28
C ILE A 366 20.38 -0.35 -7.80
N TYR A 367 19.11 -0.55 -7.45
CA TYR A 367 18.70 -0.90 -6.08
C TYR A 367 18.56 -2.42 -5.96
N ILE A 368 19.07 -2.97 -4.87
CA ILE A 368 18.89 -4.36 -4.46
C ILE A 368 18.32 -4.37 -3.04
N GLY A 369 17.28 -5.15 -2.80
CA GLY A 369 16.65 -5.29 -1.49
C GLY A 369 15.72 -6.50 -1.45
N ASN A 370 14.99 -6.66 -0.35
CA ASN A 370 14.11 -7.81 -0.16
C ASN A 370 12.65 -7.54 -0.59
N SER A 371 12.27 -6.26 -0.74
CA SER A 371 10.92 -5.85 -1.10
C SER A 371 10.94 -4.47 -1.80
N PRO A 372 10.02 -4.22 -2.75
CA PRO A 372 9.83 -2.90 -3.33
C PRO A 372 9.30 -1.84 -2.34
N LEU A 373 8.78 -2.24 -1.17
CA LEU A 373 8.21 -1.32 -0.19
C LEU A 373 9.25 -0.37 0.43
N PHE A 374 10.52 -0.77 0.46
CA PHE A 374 11.62 0.03 1.04
C PHE A 374 12.30 0.95 0.01
N LEU A 375 11.71 1.13 -1.17
CA LEU A 375 12.25 2.01 -2.22
C LEU A 375 12.02 3.50 -1.94
N ASP A 376 10.88 3.84 -1.35
CA ASP A 376 10.36 5.22 -1.23
C ASP A 376 10.10 5.61 0.25
N ASP A 377 10.81 5.00 1.21
CA ASP A 377 10.70 5.35 2.63
C ASP A 377 11.38 6.71 2.91
N ASP A 378 10.73 7.77 2.41
CA ASP A 378 11.08 9.20 2.56
C ASP A 378 10.95 9.68 4.03
N ASP A 379 10.37 8.86 4.92
CA ASP A 379 10.18 9.16 6.35
C ASP A 379 11.47 9.04 7.18
N THR A 380 12.56 8.50 6.59
CA THR A 380 13.90 8.78 7.10
C THR A 380 14.44 10.00 6.35
N SER A 381 14.78 11.05 7.10
CA SER A 381 15.29 12.35 6.66
C SER A 381 16.67 12.32 5.96
N ASN A 382 16.94 11.27 5.18
CA ASN A 382 18.27 10.83 4.80
C ASN A 382 18.37 10.69 3.28
N ASN A 383 19.00 11.71 2.69
CA ASN A 383 19.46 11.79 1.30
C ASN A 383 20.59 10.75 0.98
N THR A 384 20.55 9.54 1.52
CA THR A 384 21.41 8.43 1.11
C THR A 384 20.71 7.68 -0.02
N SER A 385 21.26 7.81 -1.23
CA SER A 385 20.80 7.07 -2.39
C SER A 385 20.97 5.57 -2.11
N ASN A 386 19.87 4.84 -1.93
CA ASN A 386 19.82 3.38 -1.76
C ASN A 386 20.24 2.60 -3.03
N TYR A 387 21.08 3.20 -3.88
CA TYR A 387 21.42 2.67 -5.18
C TYR A 387 22.92 2.49 -5.33
N LEU A 388 23.30 1.33 -5.87
CA LEU A 388 24.67 1.00 -6.26
C LEU A 388 24.97 1.53 -7.68
N LYS A 389 26.14 2.12 -7.84
CA LYS A 389 26.63 2.82 -9.03
C LYS A 389 28.00 2.33 -9.47
N GLU A 390 28.79 1.72 -8.58
CA GLU A 390 30.11 1.17 -8.92
C GLU A 390 29.97 0.06 -9.95
N LYS A 391 30.93 0.03 -10.89
CA LYS A 391 30.90 -0.87 -12.04
C LYS A 391 30.94 -2.33 -11.60
N GLU A 392 31.77 -2.62 -10.61
CA GLU A 392 31.98 -3.94 -10.03
C GLU A 392 30.69 -4.50 -9.41
N ASN A 393 29.91 -3.65 -8.74
CA ASN A 393 28.62 -4.00 -8.16
C ASN A 393 27.52 -4.17 -9.21
N ILE A 394 27.50 -3.30 -10.22
CA ILE A 394 26.59 -3.45 -11.37
C ILE A 394 26.84 -4.80 -12.08
N GLU A 395 28.10 -5.15 -12.32
CA GLU A 395 28.47 -6.44 -12.91
C GLU A 395 28.06 -7.61 -12.00
N ALA A 396 28.31 -7.52 -10.69
CA ALA A 396 27.93 -8.57 -9.73
C ALA A 396 26.41 -8.79 -9.68
N ILE A 397 25.61 -7.72 -9.65
CA ILE A 397 24.14 -7.83 -9.67
C ILE A 397 23.64 -8.40 -11.00
N ARG A 398 24.25 -8.02 -12.14
CA ARG A 398 23.89 -8.60 -13.44
C ARG A 398 24.19 -10.10 -13.48
N LEU A 399 25.32 -10.54 -12.91
CA LEU A 399 25.64 -11.96 -12.77
C LEU A 399 24.66 -12.68 -11.85
N LEU A 400 24.31 -12.10 -10.70
CA LEU A 400 23.27 -12.63 -9.81
C LEU A 400 21.94 -12.78 -10.55
N HIS A 401 21.50 -11.75 -11.26
CA HIS A 401 20.25 -11.78 -12.02
C HIS A 401 20.27 -12.85 -13.13
N GLN A 402 21.40 -13.01 -13.82
CA GLN A 402 21.59 -14.07 -14.82
C GLN A 402 21.47 -15.45 -14.17
N GLU A 403 22.12 -15.65 -13.03
CA GLU A 403 22.07 -16.91 -12.29
C GLU A 403 20.66 -17.24 -11.79
N ILE A 404 19.90 -16.22 -11.37
CA ILE A 404 18.49 -16.35 -10.98
C ILE A 404 17.65 -16.78 -12.19
N ILE A 405 17.88 -16.21 -13.38
CA ILE A 405 17.16 -16.60 -14.60
C ILE A 405 17.50 -18.03 -15.01
N ASP A 406 18.78 -18.42 -14.95
CA ASP A 406 19.25 -19.72 -15.43
C ASP A 406 18.90 -20.88 -14.48
N LYS A 407 18.99 -20.65 -13.16
CA LYS A 407 18.71 -21.67 -12.12
C LYS A 407 17.29 -21.58 -11.54
N GLY A 408 16.62 -20.44 -11.70
CA GLY A 408 15.34 -20.18 -11.06
C GLY A 408 14.23 -21.10 -11.57
N LYS A 409 13.70 -21.94 -10.67
CA LYS A 409 12.40 -22.56 -10.90
C LYS A 409 11.30 -21.53 -10.66
N LYS A 410 10.18 -21.65 -11.38
CA LYS A 410 8.97 -20.88 -11.08
C LYS A 410 8.49 -21.25 -9.68
N VAL A 411 8.56 -20.32 -8.74
CA VAL A 411 8.04 -20.49 -7.38
C VAL A 411 6.52 -20.30 -7.40
N TYR A 412 5.83 -21.22 -6.73
CA TYR A 412 4.40 -21.17 -6.47
C TYR A 412 4.13 -20.64 -5.06
N ILE A 413 3.01 -19.95 -4.81
CA ILE A 413 2.73 -19.29 -3.52
C ILE A 413 2.83 -20.24 -2.31
N GLY A 414 2.53 -21.53 -2.48
CA GLY A 414 2.62 -22.52 -1.40
C GLY A 414 4.05 -22.83 -0.94
N GLU A 415 5.06 -22.37 -1.70
CA GLU A 415 6.49 -22.48 -1.39
C GLU A 415 7.08 -21.15 -0.89
N LEU A 416 6.26 -20.10 -0.71
CA LEU A 416 6.73 -18.76 -0.26
C LEU A 416 7.11 -18.70 1.22
N ASN A 417 6.81 -19.73 2.01
CA ASN A 417 6.99 -19.68 3.47
C ASN A 417 8.45 -19.81 3.92
N ASP A 418 9.36 -20.29 3.05
CA ASP A 418 10.76 -20.62 3.43
C ASP A 418 11.83 -19.91 2.58
N GLY A 419 11.47 -18.99 1.67
CA GLY A 419 12.45 -18.38 0.76
C GLY A 419 12.70 -16.89 1.01
N HIS A 420 13.92 -16.47 0.72
CA HIS A 420 14.31 -15.06 0.70
C HIS A 420 13.90 -14.45 -0.65
N SER A 421 13.20 -13.33 -0.59
CA SER A 421 12.86 -12.53 -1.77
C SER A 421 14.03 -11.62 -2.14
N VAL A 422 14.35 -11.54 -3.43
CA VAL A 422 15.31 -10.59 -3.99
C VAL A 422 14.59 -9.69 -4.97
N PHE A 423 14.66 -8.40 -4.71
CA PHE A 423 14.13 -7.34 -5.51
C PHE A 423 15.27 -6.54 -6.15
N LEU A 424 15.21 -6.35 -7.47
CA LEU A 424 16.18 -5.58 -8.24
C LEU A 424 15.48 -4.47 -9.01
N MET A 425 15.94 -3.23 -8.86
CA MET A 425 15.48 -2.09 -9.66
C MET A 425 16.62 -1.53 -10.47
N TYR A 426 16.55 -1.65 -11.79
CA TYR A 426 17.46 -0.96 -12.69
C TYR A 426 16.90 0.40 -13.06
N GLU A 427 17.66 1.46 -12.80
CA GLU A 427 17.41 2.78 -13.34
C GLU A 427 18.33 3.01 -14.53
N LEU A 428 17.74 3.24 -15.71
CA LEU A 428 18.46 3.42 -16.96
C LEU A 428 18.78 4.91 -17.19
N LYS A 429 19.85 5.19 -17.92
CA LYS A 429 20.29 6.56 -18.27
C LYS A 429 19.26 7.39 -19.04
N ASN A 430 18.23 6.76 -19.60
CA ASN A 430 17.12 7.43 -20.28
C ASN A 430 15.92 7.73 -19.36
N GLY A 431 16.05 7.52 -18.05
CA GLY A 431 15.00 7.72 -17.04
C GLY A 431 14.00 6.58 -16.92
N LYS A 432 14.10 5.50 -17.71
CA LYS A 432 13.23 4.33 -17.56
C LYS A 432 13.69 3.45 -16.40
N ARG A 433 12.74 2.89 -15.67
CA ARG A 433 12.96 1.94 -14.59
C ARG A 433 12.53 0.53 -14.96
N LEU A 434 13.27 -0.48 -14.50
CA LEU A 434 12.98 -1.89 -14.68
C LEU A 434 13.06 -2.61 -13.34
N ALA A 435 11.91 -2.97 -12.80
CA ALA A 435 11.79 -3.70 -11.54
C ALA A 435 11.74 -5.21 -11.77
N ARG A 436 12.36 -5.97 -10.88
CA ARG A 436 12.34 -7.43 -10.85
C ARG A 436 12.17 -7.91 -9.43
N GLU A 437 11.34 -8.93 -9.25
CA GLU A 437 11.11 -9.56 -7.96
C GLU A 437 11.15 -11.07 -8.14
N TYR A 438 12.04 -11.70 -7.39
CA TYR A 438 12.26 -13.14 -7.41
C TYR A 438 12.16 -13.68 -6.00
N HIS A 439 11.50 -14.82 -5.86
CA HIS A 439 11.59 -15.61 -4.65
C HIS A 439 12.59 -16.74 -4.89
N LEU A 440 13.65 -16.79 -4.09
CA LEU A 440 14.76 -17.69 -4.34
C LEU A 440 14.59 -19.01 -3.58
N GLN A 441 14.46 -20.12 -4.32
CA GLN A 441 14.63 -21.46 -3.76
C GLN A 441 16.12 -21.80 -3.66
N ASN A 442 16.52 -22.49 -2.59
CA ASN A 442 17.92 -22.80 -2.29
C ASN A 442 18.78 -21.52 -2.25
N TYR A 443 18.36 -20.56 -1.43
CA TYR A 443 19.03 -19.28 -1.24
C TYR A 443 20.55 -19.42 -1.01
N ASP A 444 20.96 -20.48 -0.31
CA ASP A 444 22.35 -20.84 -0.06
C ASP A 444 23.23 -20.88 -1.32
N SER A 445 22.65 -21.30 -2.46
CA SER A 445 23.36 -21.37 -3.73
C SER A 445 23.70 -20.01 -4.33
N TYR A 446 23.01 -18.95 -3.89
CA TYR A 446 23.22 -17.56 -4.33
C TYR A 446 24.06 -16.76 -3.33
N MET A 447 24.29 -17.26 -2.11
CA MET A 447 25.06 -16.56 -1.07
C MET A 447 26.44 -16.08 -1.54
N PRO A 448 27.24 -16.84 -2.33
CA PRO A 448 28.53 -16.33 -2.79
C PRO A 448 28.44 -15.10 -3.69
N LEU A 449 27.39 -15.02 -4.53
CA LEU A 449 27.15 -13.87 -5.41
C LEU A 449 26.61 -12.67 -4.61
N LEU A 450 25.72 -12.93 -3.65
CA LEU A 450 25.20 -11.92 -2.74
C LEU A 450 26.30 -11.36 -1.84
N ALA A 451 27.18 -12.20 -1.30
CA ALA A 451 28.31 -11.77 -0.48
C ALA A 451 29.23 -10.81 -1.24
N LYS A 452 29.51 -11.06 -2.52
CA LYS A 452 30.29 -10.13 -3.35
C LYS A 452 29.68 -8.73 -3.43
N ILE A 453 28.36 -8.62 -3.38
CA ILE A 453 27.63 -7.35 -3.43
C ILE A 453 27.60 -6.72 -2.04
N TYR A 454 27.17 -7.47 -1.02
CA TYR A 454 26.94 -7.00 0.34
C TYR A 454 28.25 -6.61 1.05
N GLU A 455 29.32 -7.36 0.79
CA GLU A 455 30.64 -7.09 1.36
C GLU A 455 31.41 -6.00 0.58
N SER A 456 30.84 -5.44 -0.49
CA SER A 456 31.43 -4.31 -1.21
C SER A 456 31.42 -3.04 -0.36
N ASN A 457 32.46 -2.21 -0.52
CA ASN A 457 32.55 -0.95 0.21
C ASN A 457 31.38 0.00 -0.08
N GLU A 458 30.91 0.04 -1.33
CA GLU A 458 29.75 0.85 -1.72
C GLU A 458 28.48 0.40 -0.99
N TYR A 459 28.20 -0.91 -0.97
CA TYR A 459 27.01 -1.43 -0.30
C TYR A 459 27.07 -1.17 1.21
N LYS A 460 28.21 -1.45 1.86
CA LYS A 460 28.37 -1.19 3.30
C LYS A 460 28.15 0.27 3.65
N LYS A 461 28.68 1.21 2.86
CA LYS A 461 28.47 2.65 3.05
C LYS A 461 27.04 3.09 2.75
N MET A 462 26.37 2.42 1.83
CA MET A 462 24.98 2.70 1.49
C MET A 462 24.05 2.32 2.65
N VAL A 463 24.23 1.14 3.24
CA VAL A 463 23.33 0.67 4.33
C VAL A 463 23.75 1.15 5.72
N ASN A 464 25.02 1.54 5.92
CA ASN A 464 25.51 2.02 7.21
C ASN A 464 25.90 3.50 7.13
N GLU A 465 24.99 4.36 7.60
CA GLU A 465 25.19 5.82 7.57
C GLU A 465 26.44 6.28 8.33
N LEU A 466 26.80 5.57 9.41
CA LEU A 466 27.99 5.87 10.22
C LEU A 466 29.28 5.90 9.38
N LEU A 467 29.37 5.08 8.34
CA LEU A 467 30.55 5.02 7.46
C LEU A 467 30.73 6.27 6.59
N ASN A 468 29.72 7.15 6.54
CA ASN A 468 29.76 8.43 5.83
C ASN A 468 29.90 9.64 6.77
N VAL A 469 30.02 9.42 8.08
CA VAL A 469 30.07 10.46 9.11
C VAL A 469 31.49 10.58 9.66
N SER A 470 31.97 11.82 9.82
CA SER A 470 33.22 12.08 10.54
C SER A 470 32.97 12.05 12.04
N ALA A 471 33.94 11.60 12.83
CA ALA A 471 33.85 11.63 14.29
C ALA A 471 33.59 13.04 14.85
N GLU A 472 34.06 14.09 14.16
CA GLU A 472 33.85 15.50 14.53
C GLU A 472 32.38 15.94 14.43
N ASP A 473 31.58 15.25 13.61
CA ASP A 473 30.16 15.56 13.39
C ASP A 473 29.25 14.91 14.45
N VAL A 474 29.82 14.04 15.29
CA VAL A 474 29.09 13.31 16.34
C VAL A 474 29.04 14.13 17.63
N SER A 475 27.83 14.42 18.10
CA SER A 475 27.59 15.20 19.31
C SER A 475 27.56 14.34 20.59
N LYS A 476 26.92 13.17 20.52
CA LYS A 476 26.84 12.19 21.63
C LYS A 476 26.49 10.81 21.10
N ILE A 477 26.92 9.78 21.83
CA ILE A 477 26.51 8.38 21.61
C ILE A 477 25.80 7.90 22.86
N LYS A 478 24.56 7.41 22.72
CA LYS A 478 23.81 6.76 23.80
C LYS A 478 23.76 5.27 23.51
N ILE A 479 24.09 4.46 24.51
CA ILE A 479 24.04 3.00 24.43
C ILE A 479 23.02 2.52 25.45
N THR A 480 22.07 1.68 25.03
CA THR A 480 21.02 1.13 25.90
C THR A 480 21.07 -0.38 25.77
N ALA A 481 21.29 -1.09 26.88
CA ALA A 481 21.40 -2.55 26.87
C ALA A 481 20.10 -3.20 26.36
N SER A 482 20.25 -4.30 25.63
CA SER A 482 19.11 -5.03 25.06
C SER A 482 18.40 -5.89 26.12
N GLY A 483 17.10 -6.09 25.93
CA GLY A 483 16.24 -6.87 26.82
C GLY A 483 15.71 -6.10 28.04
N GLN A 484 15.17 -6.83 29.02
CA GLN A 484 14.44 -6.26 30.16
C GLN A 484 15.36 -5.76 31.29
N VAL A 485 16.32 -4.87 30.95
CA VAL A 485 17.30 -4.29 31.88
C VAL A 485 17.33 -2.77 31.77
N ASP A 486 17.38 -2.07 32.90
CA ASP A 486 17.52 -0.59 32.94
C ASP A 486 19.01 -0.19 32.97
N LYS A 487 19.73 -0.51 31.89
CA LYS A 487 21.15 -0.17 31.72
C LYS A 487 21.31 0.72 30.50
N SER A 488 21.79 1.94 30.72
CA SER A 488 22.18 2.81 29.63
C SER A 488 23.36 3.69 30.02
N MET A 489 24.11 4.12 29.01
CA MET A 489 25.19 5.08 29.17
C MET A 489 25.22 6.08 28.03
N THR A 490 25.87 7.21 28.26
CA THR A 490 26.03 8.26 27.24
C THR A 490 27.47 8.74 27.22
N ILE A 491 28.00 8.87 26.02
CA ILE A 491 29.35 9.30 25.72
C ILE A 491 29.26 10.68 25.09
N THR A 492 29.96 11.65 25.67
CA THR A 492 30.04 13.05 25.20
C THR A 492 31.48 13.57 25.14
N ASP A 493 32.46 12.77 25.56
CA ASP A 493 33.87 13.14 25.53
C ASP A 493 34.42 12.97 24.10
N GLY A 494 35.09 14.00 23.58
CA GLY A 494 35.54 14.02 22.18
C GLY A 494 36.50 12.89 21.81
N GLN A 495 37.43 12.52 22.70
CA GLN A 495 38.37 11.42 22.43
C GLN A 495 37.66 10.06 22.47
N GLN A 496 36.71 9.88 23.39
CA GLN A 496 35.90 8.66 23.45
C GLN A 496 34.96 8.53 22.26
N LEU A 497 34.36 9.64 21.79
CA LEU A 497 33.51 9.66 20.60
C LEU A 497 34.31 9.25 19.36
N GLU A 498 35.52 9.80 19.17
CA GLU A 498 36.39 9.44 18.06
C GLU A 498 36.77 7.96 18.08
N ALA A 499 37.19 7.45 19.23
CA ALA A 499 37.54 6.04 19.39
C ALA A 499 36.35 5.10 19.16
N ALA A 500 35.16 5.46 19.67
CA ALA A 500 33.93 4.70 19.48
C ALA A 500 33.54 4.62 18.00
N VAL A 501 33.52 5.77 17.31
CA VAL A 501 33.19 5.85 15.88
C VAL A 501 34.20 5.07 15.04
N GLN A 502 35.49 5.14 15.38
CA GLN A 502 36.52 4.38 14.68
C GLN A 502 36.34 2.87 14.86
N ALA A 503 36.11 2.40 16.09
CA ALA A 503 35.91 0.98 16.37
C ALA A 503 34.64 0.43 15.70
N LEU A 504 33.53 1.15 15.79
CA LEU A 504 32.28 0.79 15.10
C LEU A 504 32.46 0.77 13.57
N SER A 505 33.15 1.78 13.01
CA SER A 505 33.42 1.84 11.57
C SER A 505 34.32 0.69 11.10
N GLU A 506 35.29 0.27 11.91
CA GLU A 506 36.15 -0.87 11.59
C GLU A 506 35.35 -2.19 11.59
N ASP A 507 34.51 -2.41 12.60
CA ASP A 507 33.63 -3.58 12.64
C ASP A 507 32.69 -3.62 11.43
N LEU A 508 32.01 -2.52 11.11
CA LEU A 508 31.14 -2.40 9.94
C LEU A 508 31.88 -2.68 8.62
N ASN A 509 33.09 -2.15 8.45
CA ASN A 509 33.90 -2.41 7.26
C ASN A 509 34.38 -3.87 7.16
N ASN A 510 34.49 -4.59 8.27
CA ASN A 510 34.93 -5.99 8.31
C ASN A 510 33.78 -7.00 8.36
N GLN A 511 32.53 -6.56 8.49
CA GLN A 511 31.37 -7.45 8.51
C GLN A 511 31.29 -8.35 7.27
N SER A 512 31.03 -9.63 7.51
CA SER A 512 30.73 -10.61 6.46
C SER A 512 29.24 -10.59 6.10
N PHE A 513 28.91 -11.16 4.95
CA PHE A 513 27.52 -11.33 4.51
C PHE A 513 26.65 -12.07 5.52
N ALA A 514 27.19 -13.11 6.17
CA ALA A 514 26.45 -13.88 7.17
C ALA A 514 26.07 -13.02 8.38
N GLN A 515 26.97 -12.15 8.84
CA GLN A 515 26.72 -11.22 9.95
C GLN A 515 25.70 -10.14 9.59
N MET A 516 25.72 -9.64 8.34
CA MET A 516 24.74 -8.64 7.90
C MET A 516 23.33 -9.20 7.72
N THR A 517 23.21 -10.50 7.44
CA THR A 517 21.92 -11.15 7.14
C THR A 517 21.35 -11.96 8.30
N SER A 518 22.14 -12.17 9.36
CA SER A 518 21.72 -12.90 10.56
C SER A 518 22.15 -12.14 11.81
N SER A 519 21.19 -11.75 12.65
CA SER A 519 21.46 -11.09 13.93
C SER A 519 21.54 -12.12 15.05
N PHE A 520 22.67 -12.15 15.74
CA PHE A 520 22.95 -13.00 16.90
C PHE A 520 23.62 -12.17 17.98
N GLY A 521 23.44 -12.51 19.25
CA GLY A 521 24.24 -11.88 20.29
C GLY A 521 23.89 -10.42 20.54
N ASP A 522 22.61 -10.10 20.57
CA ASP A 522 22.11 -8.75 20.80
C ASP A 522 22.49 -8.22 22.20
N TYR A 523 23.44 -7.29 22.24
CA TYR A 523 24.02 -6.74 23.46
C TYR A 523 23.36 -5.42 23.87
N ALA A 524 23.20 -4.49 22.93
CA ALA A 524 22.66 -3.15 23.17
C ALA A 524 22.22 -2.45 21.88
N SER A 525 21.32 -1.47 21.97
CA SER A 525 21.09 -0.47 20.94
C SER A 525 22.05 0.72 21.10
N ILE A 526 22.49 1.31 19.99
CA ILE A 526 23.35 2.49 19.93
C ILE A 526 22.63 3.60 19.15
N ASP A 527 22.41 4.73 19.83
CA ASP A 527 21.89 5.97 19.23
C ASP A 527 23.03 6.98 19.09
N ILE A 528 23.41 7.32 17.86
CA ILE A 528 24.48 8.28 17.56
C ILE A 528 23.85 9.60 17.11
N LEU A 529 23.86 10.61 17.98
CA LEU A 529 23.32 11.93 17.66
C LEU A 529 24.40 12.79 17.00
N LEU A 530 24.08 13.32 15.82
CA LEU A 530 24.93 14.23 15.06
C LEU A 530 24.67 15.69 15.43
N ASN A 531 25.63 16.58 15.12
CA ASN A 531 25.55 18.02 15.38
C ASN A 531 24.36 18.72 14.67
N ASN A 532 23.80 18.12 13.63
CA ASN A 532 22.64 18.61 12.89
C ASN A 532 21.30 18.08 13.45
N ASN A 533 21.28 17.54 14.68
CA ASN A 533 20.14 16.91 15.35
C ASN A 533 19.62 15.62 14.70
N LYS A 534 20.32 15.06 13.71
CA LYS A 534 19.99 13.74 13.17
C LYS A 534 20.52 12.64 14.08
N THR A 535 19.76 11.57 14.28
CA THR A 535 20.19 10.39 15.04
C THR A 535 20.36 9.20 14.11
N ILE A 536 21.51 8.53 14.18
CA ILE A 536 21.77 7.24 13.53
C ILE A 536 21.49 6.15 14.55
N TYR A 537 20.69 5.17 14.18
CA TYR A 537 20.36 4.01 15.01
C TYR A 537 21.09 2.78 14.50
N MET A 538 21.71 2.02 15.40
CA MET A 538 22.33 0.74 15.08
C MET A 538 22.33 -0.17 16.31
N ASN A 539 22.58 -1.46 16.10
CA ASN A 539 22.70 -2.43 17.19
C ASN A 539 24.17 -2.79 17.43
N TRP A 540 24.50 -3.05 18.68
CA TRP A 540 25.73 -3.70 19.10
C TRP A 540 25.44 -5.18 19.31
N ASP A 541 26.08 -6.02 18.51
CA ASP A 541 25.92 -7.47 18.59
C ASP A 541 27.26 -8.20 18.73
N SER A 542 27.22 -9.53 18.85
CA SER A 542 28.41 -10.37 19.07
C SER A 542 29.42 -10.36 17.93
N SER A 543 29.04 -9.87 16.74
CA SER A 543 29.96 -9.70 15.61
C SER A 543 30.91 -8.51 15.74
N TYR A 544 30.61 -7.53 16.61
CA TYR A 544 31.38 -6.29 16.76
C TYR A 544 32.57 -6.49 17.70
N THR A 545 33.67 -6.98 17.16
CA THR A 545 34.85 -7.35 17.95
C THR A 545 35.69 -6.15 18.40
N GLN A 546 35.83 -5.12 17.57
CA GLN A 546 36.68 -3.97 17.89
C GLN A 546 35.99 -3.05 18.88
N PHE A 547 34.69 -2.79 18.69
CA PHE A 547 33.90 -2.00 19.63
C PHE A 547 33.80 -2.68 21.00
N SER A 548 33.60 -4.00 21.03
CA SER A 548 33.57 -4.75 22.30
C SER A 548 34.90 -4.66 23.06
N LYS A 549 36.04 -4.85 22.39
CA LYS A 549 37.38 -4.69 23.00
C LYS A 549 37.60 -3.28 23.55
N TRP A 550 37.16 -2.26 22.81
CA TRP A 550 37.26 -0.88 23.26
C TRP A 550 36.42 -0.65 24.51
N MET A 551 35.16 -1.08 24.54
CA MET A 551 34.26 -1.00 25.71
C MET A 551 34.78 -1.74 26.95
N GLU A 552 35.46 -2.88 26.75
CA GLU A 552 36.13 -3.62 27.81
C GLU A 552 37.34 -2.84 28.36
N SER A 553 38.17 -2.29 27.46
CA SER A 553 39.38 -1.54 27.83
C SER A 553 39.07 -0.27 28.63
N THR A 554 37.91 0.35 28.41
CA THR A 554 37.45 1.54 29.13
C THR A 554 36.68 1.20 30.40
N GLY A 555 36.40 -0.08 30.66
CA GLY A 555 35.60 -0.55 31.79
C GLY A 555 34.13 -0.13 31.71
N GLN A 556 33.62 0.15 30.50
CA GLN A 556 32.26 0.64 30.27
C GLN A 556 31.28 -0.48 29.89
N SER A 557 31.78 -1.63 29.42
CA SER A 557 30.97 -2.76 28.92
C SER A 557 29.87 -3.21 29.91
N GLU A 558 30.21 -3.45 31.18
CA GLU A 558 29.25 -3.95 32.20
C GLU A 558 28.03 -3.05 32.43
N LYS A 559 28.16 -1.75 32.14
CA LYS A 559 27.10 -0.73 32.30
C LYS A 559 26.29 -0.51 31.03
N ALA A 560 26.75 -1.02 29.90
CA ALA A 560 26.27 -0.65 28.58
C ALA A 560 25.55 -1.79 27.85
N ARG A 561 25.84 -3.05 28.21
CA ARG A 561 25.24 -4.22 27.55
C ARG A 561 24.57 -5.19 28.52
N LEU A 562 23.77 -6.07 27.94
CA LEU A 562 23.23 -7.24 28.60
C LEU A 562 24.36 -8.21 29.00
N MET A 563 24.39 -8.60 30.27
CA MET A 563 25.40 -9.52 30.83
C MET A 563 24.71 -10.73 31.48
N ALA A 564 25.45 -11.83 31.67
CA ALA A 564 24.96 -12.98 32.44
C ALA A 564 24.51 -12.63 33.86
N ASP A 565 25.08 -11.59 34.46
CA ASP A 565 24.69 -11.10 35.78
C ASP A 565 23.29 -10.47 35.81
N ASP A 566 22.70 -10.14 34.67
CA ASP A 566 21.34 -9.61 34.59
C ASP A 566 20.29 -10.71 34.44
N ILE A 567 20.72 -11.91 34.04
CA ILE A 567 19.87 -13.06 33.77
C ILE A 567 19.81 -13.97 35.00
N SER A 568 18.60 -14.33 35.40
CA SER A 568 18.33 -15.26 36.50
C SER A 568 18.58 -16.70 36.06
N TYR A 569 18.02 -17.09 34.90
CA TYR A 569 18.25 -18.36 34.23
C TYR A 569 17.66 -18.32 32.81
N ILE A 570 18.06 -19.27 31.97
CA ILE A 570 17.50 -19.47 30.64
C ILE A 570 16.86 -20.87 30.58
N LEU A 571 15.68 -20.97 29.98
CA LEU A 571 15.06 -22.26 29.65
C LEU A 571 15.13 -22.48 28.15
N VAL A 572 15.63 -23.64 27.72
CA VAL A 572 15.72 -24.00 26.31
C VAL A 572 14.95 -25.28 26.06
N ALA A 573 14.17 -25.30 24.98
CA ALA A 573 13.48 -26.48 24.48
C ALA A 573 13.64 -26.59 22.96
N LYS A 574 13.56 -27.81 22.45
CA LYS A 574 13.51 -28.05 20.99
C LYS A 574 12.20 -27.49 20.43
N THR A 575 12.29 -26.72 19.36
CA THR A 575 11.13 -26.07 18.74
C THR A 575 10.22 -27.12 18.11
N ASP A 576 8.92 -27.07 18.41
CA ASP A 576 7.89 -27.92 17.81
C ASP A 576 6.78 -27.10 17.16
N SER A 577 5.89 -27.76 16.41
CA SER A 577 4.78 -27.10 15.70
C SER A 577 3.79 -26.37 16.62
N LYS A 578 3.76 -26.64 17.93
CA LYS A 578 2.88 -25.94 18.88
C LYS A 578 3.49 -24.62 19.32
N ILE A 579 4.81 -24.60 19.51
CA ILE A 579 5.59 -23.40 19.82
C ILE A 579 5.47 -22.38 18.68
N TYR A 580 5.55 -22.81 17.42
CA TYR A 580 5.53 -21.93 16.25
C TYR A 580 4.23 -21.13 16.01
N HIS A 581 3.11 -21.47 16.67
CA HIS A 581 1.79 -20.83 16.45
C HIS A 581 1.33 -19.91 17.59
N SER A 582 2.21 -19.60 18.55
CA SER A 582 1.86 -18.77 19.70
C SER A 582 1.94 -17.27 19.34
N ASN A 583 0.98 -16.48 19.84
CA ASN A 583 0.88 -15.05 19.51
C ASN A 583 1.47 -14.14 20.61
N SER A 584 2.12 -14.70 21.65
CA SER A 584 2.74 -13.91 22.72
C SER A 584 3.95 -14.60 23.35
N GLU A 585 4.93 -13.79 23.78
CA GLU A 585 6.17 -14.26 24.45
C GLU A 585 5.86 -15.02 25.75
N SER A 586 4.85 -14.57 26.50
CA SER A 586 4.43 -15.22 27.74
C SER A 586 3.84 -16.62 27.53
N GLU A 587 3.14 -16.83 26.42
CA GLU A 587 2.56 -18.13 26.06
C GLU A 587 3.65 -19.10 25.61
N LEU A 588 4.62 -18.61 24.82
CA LEU A 588 5.82 -19.36 24.43
C LEU A 588 6.65 -19.78 25.65
N ALA A 589 6.90 -18.86 26.58
CA ALA A 589 7.60 -19.16 27.82
C ALA A 589 6.92 -20.30 28.60
N GLN A 590 5.59 -20.25 28.74
CA GLN A 590 4.83 -21.31 29.40
C GLN A 590 4.91 -22.65 28.66
N GLN A 591 4.90 -22.64 27.33
CA GLN A 591 5.04 -23.87 26.54
C GLN A 591 6.44 -24.48 26.72
N ILE A 592 7.50 -23.66 26.70
CA ILE A 592 8.88 -24.09 26.98
C ILE A 592 8.98 -24.67 28.41
N GLU A 593 8.33 -24.04 29.40
CA GLU A 593 8.29 -24.55 30.78
C GLU A 593 7.61 -25.92 30.90
N GLN A 594 6.58 -26.18 30.10
CA GLN A 594 5.82 -27.43 30.10
C GLN A 594 6.51 -28.57 29.34
N GLN A 595 7.54 -28.28 28.54
CA GLN A 595 8.31 -29.30 27.82
C GLN A 595 9.05 -30.23 28.82
N PRO A 596 8.90 -31.56 28.68
CA PRO A 596 9.50 -32.51 29.61
C PRO A 596 11.02 -32.61 29.46
N ASN A 597 11.56 -32.42 28.25
CA ASN A 597 12.99 -32.46 27.95
C ASN A 597 13.53 -31.03 27.76
N ARG A 598 13.44 -30.18 28.77
CA ARG A 598 13.94 -28.80 28.71
C ARG A 598 15.26 -28.65 29.46
N LEU A 599 16.17 -27.86 28.89
CA LEU A 599 17.43 -27.50 29.53
C LEU A 599 17.24 -26.22 30.34
N LYS A 600 17.73 -26.21 31.59
CA LYS A 600 17.78 -25.00 32.42
C LYS A 600 19.22 -24.57 32.64
N ILE A 601 19.58 -23.43 32.07
CA ILE A 601 20.92 -22.84 32.13
C ILE A 601 20.97 -21.85 33.30
N LYS A 602 21.96 -22.00 34.18
CA LYS A 602 22.16 -21.13 35.36
C LYS A 602 23.59 -20.66 35.57
N THR A 603 24.55 -21.31 34.92
CA THR A 603 25.97 -20.99 35.10
C THR A 603 26.28 -19.71 34.33
N ALA A 604 26.93 -18.73 34.97
CA ALA A 604 27.21 -17.44 34.33
C ALA A 604 27.95 -17.58 32.98
N SER A 605 28.93 -18.48 32.88
CA SER A 605 29.65 -18.73 31.62
C SER A 605 28.75 -19.32 30.52
N GLU A 606 27.80 -20.19 30.87
CA GLU A 606 26.86 -20.77 29.91
C GLU A 606 25.80 -19.76 29.48
N ILE A 607 25.35 -18.91 30.42
CA ILE A 607 24.43 -17.80 30.13
C ILE A 607 25.09 -16.80 29.18
N GLU A 608 26.35 -16.43 29.42
CA GLU A 608 27.07 -15.52 28.54
C GLU A 608 27.20 -16.10 27.13
N THR A 609 27.59 -17.37 27.02
CA THR A 609 27.65 -18.07 25.72
C THR A 609 26.28 -18.13 25.05
N ALA A 610 25.20 -18.30 25.82
CA ALA A 610 23.84 -18.28 25.31
C ALA A 610 23.41 -16.89 24.84
N ILE A 611 23.82 -15.81 25.52
CA ILE A 611 23.59 -14.44 25.06
C ILE A 611 24.27 -14.24 23.71
N ASP A 612 25.57 -14.52 23.61
CA ASP A 612 26.40 -14.28 22.41
C ASP A 612 25.88 -14.98 21.13
N ASN A 613 25.16 -16.09 21.29
CA ASN A 613 24.72 -16.95 20.18
C ASN A 613 23.21 -16.90 19.93
N ALA A 614 22.42 -16.23 20.77
CA ALA A 614 20.98 -16.20 20.63
C ALA A 614 20.53 -15.26 19.50
N LYS A 615 19.56 -15.71 18.69
CA LYS A 615 18.84 -14.91 17.71
C LYS A 615 17.66 -14.19 18.36
N ILE A 616 17.31 -13.01 17.85
CA ILE A 616 16.12 -12.23 18.27
C ILE A 616 14.82 -12.77 17.63
N ASP A 617 14.88 -13.89 16.90
CA ASP A 617 13.69 -14.55 16.35
C ASP A 617 13.17 -15.69 17.23
N TRP A 618 11.95 -16.15 16.96
CA TRP A 618 11.32 -17.26 17.68
C TRP A 618 11.39 -18.60 16.92
N GLY A 619 11.94 -18.59 15.70
CA GLY A 619 11.79 -19.66 14.71
C GLY A 619 12.96 -20.64 14.63
N GLY A 620 13.95 -20.53 15.50
CA GLY A 620 15.13 -21.39 15.47
C GLY A 620 14.86 -22.85 15.85
N GLU A 621 15.89 -23.70 15.73
CA GLU A 621 15.81 -25.14 16.07
C GLU A 621 15.50 -25.38 17.55
N TYR A 622 15.98 -24.47 18.40
CA TYR A 622 15.73 -24.46 19.84
C TYR A 622 15.21 -23.09 20.27
N SER A 623 14.02 -23.05 20.88
CA SER A 623 13.47 -21.84 21.49
C SER A 623 14.00 -21.67 22.91
N ALA A 624 14.27 -20.43 23.30
CA ALA A 624 14.89 -20.08 24.56
C ALA A 624 14.16 -18.93 25.25
N ALA A 625 13.78 -19.12 26.51
CA ALA A 625 13.16 -18.12 27.37
C ALA A 625 14.19 -17.55 28.35
N PHE A 626 14.45 -16.24 28.24
CA PHE A 626 15.41 -15.50 29.05
C PHE A 626 14.68 -14.84 30.22
N TYR A 627 14.96 -15.27 31.45
CA TYR A 627 14.38 -14.70 32.66
C TYR A 627 15.37 -13.75 33.32
N TYR A 628 14.97 -12.49 33.47
CA TYR A 628 15.80 -11.44 34.05
C TYR A 628 15.72 -11.44 35.59
N LYS A 629 16.73 -10.90 36.27
CA LYS A 629 16.73 -10.82 37.75
C LYS A 629 15.82 -9.70 38.28
N GLU A 630 15.76 -8.58 37.56
CA GLU A 630 15.06 -7.36 38.01
C GLU A 630 13.73 -7.10 37.27
N SER A 631 13.38 -7.95 36.30
CA SER A 631 12.10 -7.88 35.58
C SER A 631 11.25 -9.14 35.79
N ARG A 632 9.93 -8.98 35.67
CA ARG A 632 8.98 -10.10 35.60
C ARG A 632 8.70 -10.55 34.17
N ASP A 633 9.11 -9.75 33.21
CA ASP A 633 8.94 -10.03 31.80
C ASP A 633 10.01 -11.00 31.30
N VAL A 634 9.71 -11.71 30.23
CA VAL A 634 10.53 -12.78 29.65
C VAL A 634 10.71 -12.49 28.18
N ASP A 635 11.95 -12.53 27.72
CA ASP A 635 12.25 -12.41 26.30
C ASP A 635 12.38 -13.81 25.69
N ILE A 636 11.82 -13.99 24.50
CA ILE A 636 11.93 -15.23 23.73
C ILE A 636 12.94 -15.02 22.60
N LYS A 637 13.92 -15.91 22.57
CA LYS A 637 15.00 -15.96 21.58
C LYS A 637 15.11 -17.38 21.02
N SER A 638 16.01 -17.59 20.05
CA SER A 638 16.23 -18.92 19.47
C SER A 638 17.71 -19.23 19.17
N PHE A 639 18.02 -20.51 18.97
CA PHE A 639 19.32 -21.01 18.51
C PHE A 639 19.14 -21.89 17.26
N SER A 640 20.03 -21.73 16.28
CA SER A 640 20.02 -22.52 15.03
C SER A 640 21.41 -22.72 14.45
N GLY A 641 21.60 -23.85 13.74
CA GLY A 641 22.80 -24.12 12.95
C GLY A 641 24.10 -24.08 13.78
N GLU A 642 25.11 -23.39 13.27
CA GLU A 642 26.44 -23.28 13.91
C GLU A 642 26.44 -22.46 15.20
N HIS A 643 25.36 -21.71 15.47
CA HIS A 643 25.21 -20.88 16.67
C HIS A 643 24.44 -21.61 17.77
N VAL A 644 24.28 -22.93 17.71
CA VAL A 644 23.77 -23.70 18.85
C VAL A 644 24.95 -24.02 19.78
N PRO A 645 24.99 -23.48 21.02
CA PRO A 645 26.03 -23.81 21.98
C PRO A 645 26.18 -25.32 22.20
N GLY A 646 27.42 -25.80 22.33
CA GLY A 646 27.72 -27.23 22.49
C GLY A 646 26.96 -27.90 23.64
N PHE A 647 26.83 -27.23 24.79
CA PHE A 647 26.08 -27.75 25.94
C PHE A 647 24.56 -27.91 25.69
N ILE A 648 24.00 -27.16 24.73
CA ILE A 648 22.62 -27.34 24.28
C ILE A 648 22.56 -28.59 23.40
N LEU A 649 23.47 -28.73 22.43
CA LEU A 649 23.54 -29.92 21.58
C LEU A 649 23.74 -31.21 22.39
N ASP A 650 24.65 -31.20 23.36
CA ASP A 650 24.94 -32.35 24.21
C ASP A 650 23.69 -32.79 25.00
N HIS A 651 22.92 -31.85 25.53
CA HIS A 651 21.68 -32.14 26.25
C HIS A 651 20.61 -32.81 25.37
N PHE A 652 20.48 -32.37 24.12
CA PHE A 652 19.41 -32.81 23.22
C PHE A 652 19.80 -33.97 22.28
N ASN A 653 21.10 -34.24 22.10
CA ASN A 653 21.59 -35.39 21.32
C ASN A 653 21.77 -36.66 22.16
N GLU A 654 21.81 -36.57 23.49
CA GLU A 654 21.89 -37.71 24.41
C GLU A 654 20.53 -38.35 24.75
N SER A 655 19.41 -37.85 24.21
CA SER A 655 18.03 -38.29 24.54
C SER A 655 17.33 -39.10 23.46
#